data_AF-A0A7V6TZE3-F1
#
_entry.id   AF-A0A7V6TZE3-F1
#
_cell.length_a   1.000
_cell.length_b   1.000
_cell.length_c   1.000
_cell.angle_alpha   90.00
_cell.angle_beta   90.00
_cell.angle_gamma   90.00
#
_symmetry.space_group_name_H-M   'P 1'
#
loop_
_entity.id
_entity.type
_entity.pdbx_description
1 polymer ?
#
loop_
_entity_poly.entity_id
_entity_poly.type
_entity_poly.pdbx_seq_one_letter_code
_entity_poly.pdbx_strand_id
1 'polypeptide(L)'
;MEELATIDALTPALSQFKPNTSANRLDIRESLALIDFHTRLAYTLAICLGKRTGGTRIRMSPAPGFGTMLAPLRKGGGCETGTPTWISTMVGNLGNEITSAFEKFKIPKYSSLKSLRDRLSHGQPLPNDAIVIEKISTELCRLLDQLDGILKKNLLETYVTVREGRLTIHKHKEKSFFEVSPVWTWSEAFNAVQIYSHLSSEGIHYIAPDGDIFSECSDFAVTRFKKLFIGDSPLTQNGLGRLVKDVLADVGAYTEDYSRPGYFFGDGEDVGILFVPWTRSTSESNIPRLDAFRIGIDDRKEWRAKGGEWKSYTEFLKHISNWDFLARRLAIGLENYANERMQEEISRLGFPKSAGIRGPTLIKEKKDVGVSSDEKEFDLIARIDESCKTVKPSTSAFFLIGQAGLGKTELMVNAAFDRARAVEKDPSSSLPLYLFISSSGRTLSSLEDAVNSALTITKVLSSHSAKALCRNGLLVLLVDGFDELLGSSGYENALGSLEPWFNELRGRGVLVASARSSYYLTQYRRSLALATHINVDHTLLELQPWTKVEAKSYLTEMGANESALKSVKEREWPVLSVPFFAKAFAAWLARQQDSAQAIPSVYEIVVEQYLEREALKLRDPNAGELLSADELRELFSEIAETMQSTTSREIEQSDLVACAEAVVGTDALDQARPGLTRRLSSLCGLGVAFDASGHSQFGFSHEVLFDCFLSLSLQRKLSGVVSAKSIIGLLSTSKINPVAFEWLLEKMPASLEILANNVEFSVQAGNEATVLASNLGALWEEMLGTNQCIPPTLRATGLQLEKIRLARTGWSSLDISRSTISELFIPPESTATINVSNSTIEFLSVSTPNQISRILSGVDSSDVRSLHIGDRFADNLSDVRIALEDLRLISRPKALRDNASCEQAKGFIGRLTRRSETPVVLDRDDYSADDQRLSWITHAEHDEWVKFVDALKHSGMARLEAFSASGSAKVRLAYNKPLAELLET
;
A
#
# COMPACT_ATOMS: atom_id res chain seq x y z
N MET A 1 55.75 -29.71 10.47
CA MET A 1 55.42 -28.36 10.01
C MET A 1 55.17 -27.50 11.23
N GLU A 2 55.75 -26.31 11.25
CA GLU A 2 55.77 -25.40 12.40
C GLU A 2 54.34 -24.96 12.79
N GLU A 3 54.08 -24.90 14.09
CA GLU A 3 52.86 -24.29 14.63
C GLU A 3 52.99 -22.78 14.47
N LEU A 4 52.15 -22.18 13.63
CA LEU A 4 52.16 -20.73 13.39
C LEU A 4 50.90 -20.12 14.00
N ALA A 5 51.02 -19.00 14.73
CA ALA A 5 49.85 -18.32 15.27
C ALA A 5 48.90 -17.96 14.11
N THR A 6 47.59 -18.14 14.30
CA THR A 6 46.61 -17.95 13.21
C THR A 6 46.63 -16.53 12.67
N ILE A 7 46.86 -15.54 13.55
CA ILE A 7 47.00 -14.13 13.15
C ILE A 7 48.25 -13.92 12.30
N ASP A 8 49.38 -14.51 12.67
CA ASP A 8 50.62 -14.38 11.90
C ASP A 8 50.47 -15.00 10.51
N ALA A 9 49.72 -16.11 10.41
CA ALA A 9 49.43 -16.80 9.15
C ALA A 9 48.50 -16.00 8.22
N LEU A 10 47.65 -15.15 8.79
CA LEU A 10 46.74 -14.25 8.06
C LEU A 10 47.36 -12.88 7.80
N THR A 11 48.39 -12.49 8.54
CA THR A 11 48.98 -11.15 8.48
C THR A 11 49.43 -10.76 7.07
N PRO A 12 50.12 -11.63 6.30
CA PRO A 12 50.45 -11.33 4.91
C PRO A 12 49.22 -10.97 4.08
N ALA A 13 48.13 -11.74 4.20
CA ALA A 13 46.88 -11.46 3.49
C ALA A 13 46.16 -10.19 3.96
N LEU A 14 46.19 -9.90 5.26
CA LEU A 14 45.62 -8.67 5.84
C LEU A 14 46.45 -7.42 5.53
N SER A 15 47.75 -7.58 5.24
CA SER A 15 48.68 -6.48 5.02
C SER A 15 48.71 -5.96 3.57
N GLN A 16 48.15 -6.69 2.61
CA GLN A 16 48.11 -6.34 1.18
C GLN A 16 47.56 -4.96 0.87
N PHE A 17 46.60 -4.52 1.69
CA PHE A 17 45.88 -3.29 1.48
C PHE A 17 46.22 -2.25 2.55
N LYS A 18 47.25 -2.47 3.39
CA LYS A 18 47.78 -1.42 4.27
C LYS A 18 48.81 -0.62 3.46
N PRO A 19 48.65 0.70 3.29
CA PRO A 19 49.57 1.48 2.49
C PRO A 19 50.98 1.42 3.12
N ASN A 20 51.91 0.80 2.41
CA ASN A 20 53.35 0.91 2.68
C ASN A 20 53.81 2.31 2.29
N THR A 21 53.44 3.33 3.06
CA THR A 21 54.10 4.65 3.14
C THR A 21 53.29 5.59 4.03
N SER A 22 54.00 6.29 4.91
CA SER A 22 53.51 7.19 5.95
C SER A 22 52.83 8.49 5.45
N ALA A 23 52.24 8.51 4.24
CA ALA A 23 51.71 9.73 3.63
C ALA A 23 50.42 9.59 2.80
N ASN A 24 49.93 8.40 2.45
CA ASN A 24 48.70 8.26 1.66
C ASN A 24 47.53 7.70 2.48
N ARG A 25 46.46 8.50 2.60
CA ARG A 25 45.15 8.05 3.09
C ARG A 25 44.63 6.95 2.16
N LEU A 26 44.10 5.88 2.73
CA LEU A 26 43.43 4.82 1.99
C LEU A 26 42.30 5.40 1.14
N ASP A 27 42.24 5.00 -0.13
CA ASP A 27 41.09 5.33 -0.97
C ASP A 27 39.81 4.71 -0.39
N ILE A 28 38.66 5.34 -0.63
CA ILE A 28 37.37 4.86 -0.12
C ILE A 28 37.06 3.46 -0.70
N ARG A 29 37.44 3.18 -1.95
CA ARG A 29 37.21 1.88 -2.59
C ARG A 29 38.14 0.81 -2.01
N GLU A 30 39.39 1.16 -1.75
CA GLU A 30 40.35 0.28 -1.07
C GLU A 30 39.86 -0.07 0.34
N SER A 31 39.36 0.93 1.08
CA SER A 31 38.78 0.73 2.41
C SER A 31 37.59 -0.22 2.38
N LEU A 32 36.72 -0.11 1.37
CA LEU A 32 35.58 -1.02 1.19
C LEU A 32 36.01 -2.44 0.80
N ALA A 33 37.02 -2.58 -0.07
CA ALA A 33 37.58 -3.89 -0.43
C ALA A 33 38.18 -4.60 0.80
N LEU A 34 38.85 -3.85 1.68
CA LEU A 34 39.35 -4.34 2.95
C LEU A 34 38.24 -4.79 3.90
N ILE A 35 37.18 -4.00 4.04
CA ILE A 35 36.01 -4.39 4.84
C ILE A 35 35.39 -5.69 4.31
N ASP A 36 35.29 -5.82 2.99
CA ASP A 36 34.81 -7.04 2.33
C ASP A 36 35.70 -8.25 2.65
N PHE A 37 37.01 -8.06 2.65
CA PHE A 37 37.97 -9.10 3.00
C PHE A 37 37.82 -9.57 4.46
N HIS A 38 37.69 -8.63 5.42
CA HIS A 38 37.44 -8.96 6.83
C HIS A 38 36.12 -9.71 7.02
N THR A 39 35.08 -9.27 6.32
CA THR A 39 33.75 -9.91 6.35
C THR A 39 33.84 -11.32 5.76
N ARG A 40 34.62 -11.51 4.69
CA ARG A 40 34.87 -12.80 4.04
C ARG A 40 35.58 -13.79 4.95
N LEU A 41 36.57 -13.35 5.74
CA LEU A 41 37.21 -14.18 6.75
C LEU A 41 36.19 -14.73 7.76
N ALA A 42 35.36 -13.86 8.33
CA ALA A 42 34.32 -14.29 9.26
C ALA A 42 33.28 -15.21 8.60
N TYR A 43 32.84 -14.87 7.40
CA TYR A 43 31.88 -15.66 6.61
C TYR A 43 32.40 -17.08 6.35
N THR A 44 33.65 -17.21 5.90
CA THR A 44 34.25 -18.52 5.60
C THR A 44 34.38 -19.41 6.85
N LEU A 45 34.69 -18.83 8.01
CA LEU A 45 34.66 -19.54 9.30
C LEU A 45 33.23 -19.96 9.69
N ALA A 46 32.23 -19.10 9.49
CA ALA A 46 30.83 -19.45 9.75
C ALA A 46 30.33 -20.61 8.86
N ILE A 47 30.73 -20.63 7.58
CA ILE A 47 30.44 -21.75 6.66
C ILE A 47 31.10 -23.05 7.15
N CYS A 48 32.35 -23.00 7.63
CA CYS A 48 33.04 -24.17 8.16
C CYS A 48 32.39 -24.70 9.44
N LEU A 49 31.91 -23.82 10.33
CA LEU A 49 31.19 -24.22 11.54
C LEU A 49 29.86 -24.93 11.22
N GLY A 50 29.08 -24.39 10.28
CA GLY A 50 27.78 -24.95 9.87
C GLY A 50 27.83 -26.35 9.26
N LYS A 51 29.03 -26.91 9.04
CA LYS A 51 29.23 -28.30 8.63
C LYS A 51 29.40 -29.29 9.77
N ARG A 52 29.83 -28.82 10.94
CA ARG A 52 30.21 -29.69 12.06
C ARG A 52 29.02 -30.07 12.93
N THR A 53 28.03 -29.20 12.99
CA THR A 53 26.83 -29.35 13.80
C THR A 53 25.77 -30.10 13.00
N GLY A 54 25.02 -30.99 13.65
CA GLY A 54 23.88 -31.70 13.04
C GLY A 54 22.68 -30.80 12.69
N GLY A 55 22.89 -29.48 12.60
CA GLY A 55 21.89 -28.48 12.23
C GLY A 55 21.86 -28.19 10.73
N THR A 56 21.04 -27.23 10.35
CA THR A 56 20.86 -26.77 8.96
C THR A 56 22.18 -26.32 8.34
N ARG A 57 22.67 -27.07 7.33
CA ARG A 57 23.91 -26.75 6.60
C ARG A 57 23.80 -25.36 5.96
N ILE A 58 24.68 -24.44 6.37
CA ILE A 58 24.81 -23.13 5.73
C ILE A 58 25.51 -23.32 4.38
N ARG A 59 24.80 -23.08 3.28
CA ARG A 59 25.34 -23.20 1.92
C ARG A 59 26.18 -21.98 1.56
N MET A 60 27.28 -22.21 0.87
CA MET A 60 28.18 -21.18 0.35
C MET A 60 27.73 -20.72 -1.04
N SER A 61 27.66 -19.41 -1.26
CA SER A 61 27.47 -18.85 -2.61
C SER A 61 28.72 -19.08 -3.50
N PRO A 62 28.57 -19.45 -4.79
CA PRO A 62 29.69 -19.52 -5.73
C PRO A 62 30.46 -18.21 -5.82
N ALA A 63 29.78 -17.06 -5.81
CA ALA A 63 30.38 -15.74 -5.72
C ALA A 63 29.70 -14.97 -4.58
N PRO A 64 30.26 -14.99 -3.35
CA PRO A 64 29.62 -14.35 -2.21
C PRO A 64 29.78 -12.83 -2.28
N GLY A 65 28.67 -12.13 -2.56
CA GLY A 65 28.57 -10.68 -2.35
C GLY A 65 28.39 -10.35 -0.86
N PHE A 66 28.54 -9.08 -0.49
CA PHE A 66 28.54 -8.67 0.93
C PHE A 66 27.25 -8.90 1.68
N GLY A 67 26.09 -8.67 1.07
CA GLY A 67 24.81 -9.05 1.69
C GLY A 67 24.73 -10.56 1.97
N THR A 68 25.25 -11.37 1.04
CA THR A 68 25.32 -12.83 1.18
C THR A 68 26.32 -13.27 2.26
N MET A 69 27.43 -12.55 2.41
CA MET A 69 28.41 -12.81 3.48
C MET A 69 27.89 -12.42 4.86
N LEU A 70 27.12 -11.34 4.97
CA LEU A 70 26.54 -10.86 6.23
C LEU A 70 25.39 -11.72 6.75
N ALA A 71 24.58 -12.31 5.87
CA ALA A 71 23.39 -13.04 6.29
C ALA A 71 23.69 -14.21 7.25
N PRO A 72 24.72 -15.06 7.00
CA PRO A 72 25.14 -16.08 7.96
C PRO A 72 25.68 -15.53 9.28
N LEU A 73 26.35 -14.37 9.24
CA LEU A 73 26.91 -13.72 10.44
C LEU A 73 25.80 -13.16 11.33
N ARG A 74 24.75 -12.56 10.74
CA ARG A 74 23.57 -12.03 11.46
C ARG A 74 22.71 -13.09 12.12
N LYS A 75 22.65 -14.28 11.53
CA LYS A 75 21.94 -15.43 12.12
C LYS A 75 22.67 -16.02 13.34
N GLY A 76 23.72 -15.36 13.85
CA GLY A 76 24.36 -15.66 15.12
C GLY A 76 24.90 -17.08 15.19
N GLY A 77 25.39 -17.65 14.08
CA GLY A 77 25.81 -19.05 14.05
C GLY A 77 24.75 -20.00 14.61
N GLY A 78 23.46 -19.79 14.25
CA GLY A 78 22.29 -20.54 14.71
C GLY A 78 22.43 -22.06 14.64
N CYS A 79 23.11 -22.60 15.65
CA CYS A 79 23.25 -24.00 15.97
C CYS A 79 23.01 -24.13 17.48
N GLU A 80 21.75 -23.94 17.86
CA GLU A 80 21.28 -24.07 19.24
C GLU A 80 21.14 -25.53 19.70
N THR A 81 21.69 -26.51 18.98
CA THR A 81 21.43 -27.94 19.24
C THR A 81 22.61 -28.72 19.84
N GLY A 82 23.60 -28.07 20.43
CA GLY A 82 24.70 -28.77 21.11
C GLY A 82 25.46 -27.95 22.16
N THR A 83 26.20 -28.65 23.03
CA THR A 83 27.11 -28.04 24.02
C THR A 83 28.08 -27.06 23.34
N PRO A 84 28.24 -25.83 23.87
CA PRO A 84 29.13 -24.84 23.28
C PRO A 84 30.57 -25.36 23.26
N THR A 85 31.19 -25.37 22.08
CA THR A 85 32.63 -25.59 21.90
C THR A 85 33.34 -24.25 21.76
N TRP A 86 34.65 -24.21 22.02
CA TRP A 86 35.44 -22.97 21.79
C TRP A 86 35.28 -22.44 20.36
N ILE A 87 35.05 -23.32 19.38
CA ILE A 87 34.86 -23.00 17.97
C ILE A 87 33.52 -22.28 17.73
N SER A 88 32.42 -22.83 18.26
CA SER A 88 31.09 -22.20 18.12
C SER A 88 31.05 -20.85 18.84
N THR A 89 31.70 -20.74 19.99
CA THR A 89 31.80 -19.47 20.73
C THR A 89 32.64 -18.45 19.97
N MET A 90 33.80 -18.85 19.44
CA MET A 90 34.67 -17.96 18.65
C MET A 90 33.95 -17.40 17.41
N VAL A 91 33.31 -18.27 16.61
CA VAL A 91 32.61 -17.85 15.39
C VAL A 91 31.35 -17.04 15.70
N GLY A 92 30.61 -17.40 16.76
CA GLY A 92 29.44 -16.65 17.21
C GLY A 92 29.79 -15.25 17.69
N ASN A 93 30.84 -15.12 18.52
CA ASN A 93 31.34 -13.82 18.97
C ASN A 93 31.83 -12.97 17.80
N LEU A 94 32.59 -13.57 16.87
CA LEU A 94 33.06 -12.91 15.66
C LEU A 94 31.89 -12.36 14.82
N GLY A 95 30.85 -13.17 14.58
CA GLY A 95 29.67 -12.75 13.81
C GLY A 95 28.87 -11.62 14.48
N ASN A 96 28.67 -11.71 15.80
CA ASN A 96 27.92 -10.72 16.58
C ASN A 96 28.66 -9.38 16.66
N GLU A 97 29.96 -9.40 16.94
CA GLU A 97 30.78 -8.18 17.04
C GLU A 97 30.91 -7.46 15.70
N ILE A 98 31.11 -8.21 14.60
CA ILE A 98 31.15 -7.65 13.23
C ILE A 98 29.80 -7.05 12.85
N THR A 99 28.69 -7.75 13.11
CA THR A 99 27.35 -7.24 12.82
C THR A 99 27.07 -5.96 13.60
N SER A 100 27.43 -5.92 14.89
CA SER A 100 27.29 -4.72 15.73
C SER A 100 28.15 -3.56 15.23
N ALA A 101 29.36 -3.82 14.72
CA ALA A 101 30.22 -2.81 14.12
C ALA A 101 29.55 -2.16 12.89
N PHE A 102 28.93 -2.97 12.03
CA PHE A 102 28.21 -2.47 10.85
C PHE A 102 26.93 -1.71 11.17
N GLU A 103 26.19 -2.09 12.22
CA GLU A 103 25.00 -1.35 12.66
C GLU A 103 25.31 0.01 13.28
N LYS A 104 26.48 0.14 13.92
CA LYS A 104 26.96 1.40 14.50
C LYS A 104 27.56 2.35 13.46
N PHE A 105 27.95 1.84 12.29
CA PHE A 105 28.50 2.65 11.21
C PHE A 105 27.44 3.63 10.65
N LYS A 106 27.68 4.93 10.82
CA LYS A 106 26.81 6.00 10.32
C LYS A 106 27.65 7.11 9.69
N ILE A 107 27.26 7.54 8.50
CA ILE A 107 27.90 8.65 7.78
C ILE A 107 26.84 9.61 7.22
N PRO A 108 27.15 10.90 7.07
CA PRO A 108 26.23 11.86 6.46
C PRO A 108 25.82 11.42 5.05
N LYS A 109 24.53 11.54 4.70
CA LYS A 109 23.92 11.15 3.41
C LYS A 109 23.74 9.66 3.13
N TYR A 110 24.27 8.75 3.96
CA TYR A 110 24.05 7.30 3.78
C TYR A 110 23.62 6.66 5.10
N SER A 111 22.46 6.00 5.09
CA SER A 111 21.88 5.37 6.29
C SER A 111 22.61 4.11 6.75
N SER A 112 23.47 3.51 5.90
CA SER A 112 24.25 2.31 6.22
C SER A 112 25.50 2.17 5.34
N LEU A 113 26.46 1.34 5.78
CA LEU A 113 27.62 0.93 4.96
C LEU A 113 27.20 0.28 3.65
N LYS A 114 26.15 -0.54 3.68
CA LYS A 114 25.59 -1.20 2.48
C LYS A 114 25.15 -0.18 1.45
N SER A 115 24.45 0.87 1.87
CA SER A 115 23.98 1.94 0.97
C SER A 115 25.13 2.69 0.29
N LEU A 116 26.24 2.94 1.00
CA LEU A 116 27.45 3.53 0.41
C LEU A 116 28.08 2.60 -0.63
N ARG A 117 28.25 1.31 -0.26
CA ARG A 117 28.90 0.30 -1.10
C ARG A 117 28.10 -0.03 -2.37
N ASP A 118 26.78 -0.15 -2.27
CA ASP A 118 25.91 -0.44 -3.41
C ASP A 118 25.99 0.69 -4.45
N ARG A 119 25.93 1.96 -4.01
CA ARG A 119 26.09 3.12 -4.91
C ARG A 119 27.41 3.13 -5.66
N LEU A 120 28.52 2.85 -4.97
CA LEU A 120 29.85 2.80 -5.59
C LEU A 120 29.99 1.61 -6.54
N SER A 121 29.40 0.47 -6.21
CA SER A 121 29.38 -0.72 -7.08
C SER A 121 28.56 -0.49 -8.36
N HIS A 122 27.56 0.39 -8.32
CA HIS A 122 26.77 0.83 -9.48
C HIS A 122 27.41 2.00 -10.26
N GLY A 123 28.68 2.34 -9.98
CA GLY A 123 29.42 3.36 -10.72
C GLY A 123 29.02 4.81 -10.44
N GLN A 124 28.25 5.06 -9.37
CA GLN A 124 27.88 6.43 -9.00
C GLN A 124 29.10 7.21 -8.45
N PRO A 125 29.22 8.51 -8.77
CA PRO A 125 30.31 9.33 -8.27
C PRO A 125 30.19 9.55 -6.75
N LEU A 126 31.35 9.68 -6.08
CA LEU A 126 31.42 10.14 -4.69
C LEU A 126 30.90 11.59 -4.58
N PRO A 127 30.42 12.03 -3.40
CA PRO A 127 30.04 13.43 -3.20
C PRO A 127 31.21 14.37 -3.49
N ASN A 128 30.99 15.46 -4.23
CA ASN A 128 32.03 16.46 -4.56
C ASN A 128 32.50 17.31 -3.36
N ASP A 129 31.96 17.08 -2.17
CA ASP A 129 32.28 17.83 -0.96
C ASP A 129 33.45 17.18 -0.22
N ALA A 130 34.59 17.87 -0.18
CA ALA A 130 35.82 17.40 0.45
C ALA A 130 35.65 17.06 1.95
N ILE A 131 34.80 17.80 2.68
CA ILE A 131 34.53 17.55 4.11
C ILE A 131 33.74 16.25 4.28
N VAL A 132 32.82 15.97 3.35
CA VAL A 132 32.04 14.72 3.36
C VAL A 132 32.92 13.53 3.00
N ILE A 133 33.80 13.65 2.01
CA ILE A 133 34.77 12.61 1.66
C ILE A 133 35.69 12.30 2.85
N GLU A 134 36.21 13.33 3.52
CA GLU A 134 37.09 13.16 4.69
C GLU A 134 36.37 12.45 5.85
N LYS A 135 35.11 12.79 6.11
CA LYS A 135 34.28 12.09 7.11
C LYS A 135 34.05 10.63 6.75
N ILE A 136 33.76 10.33 5.48
CA ILE A 136 33.56 8.95 5.00
C ILE A 136 34.85 8.14 5.19
N SER A 137 36.00 8.67 4.74
CA SER A 137 37.29 8.01 4.88
C SER A 137 37.65 7.76 6.34
N THR A 138 37.45 8.74 7.22
CA THR A 138 37.72 8.61 8.67
C THR A 138 36.87 7.51 9.32
N GLU A 139 35.56 7.47 9.01
CA GLU A 139 34.67 6.47 9.59
C GLU A 139 34.93 5.06 9.04
N LEU A 140 35.31 4.93 7.77
CA LEU A 140 35.73 3.66 7.18
C LEU A 140 37.04 3.15 7.81
N CYS A 141 38.02 4.02 8.04
CA CYS A 141 39.26 3.65 8.74
C CYS A 141 38.96 3.19 10.18
N ARG A 142 38.11 3.91 10.91
CA ARG A 142 37.67 3.53 12.25
C ARG A 142 36.99 2.16 12.26
N LEU A 143 36.11 1.89 11.28
CA LEU A 143 35.46 0.60 11.14
C LEU A 143 36.48 -0.51 10.83
N LEU A 144 37.45 -0.26 9.96
CA LEU A 144 38.53 -1.20 9.66
C LEU A 144 39.34 -1.54 10.91
N ASP A 145 39.78 -0.55 11.69
CA ASP A 145 40.49 -0.76 12.96
C ASP A 145 39.65 -1.60 13.94
N GLN A 146 38.34 -1.36 13.97
CA GLN A 146 37.42 -2.14 14.79
C GLN A 146 37.33 -3.60 14.31
N LEU A 147 37.23 -3.85 13.00
CA LEU A 147 37.19 -5.21 12.43
C LEU A 147 38.51 -5.96 12.64
N ASP A 148 39.65 -5.27 12.46
CA ASP A 148 41.00 -5.79 12.74
C ASP A 148 41.12 -6.20 14.22
N GLY A 149 40.65 -5.33 15.13
CA GLY A 149 40.63 -5.59 16.57
C GLY A 149 39.75 -6.79 16.94
N ILE A 150 38.57 -6.91 16.33
CA ILE A 150 37.66 -8.05 16.53
C ILE A 150 38.33 -9.35 16.07
N LEU A 151 38.95 -9.38 14.88
CA LEU A 151 39.64 -10.59 14.39
C LEU A 151 40.79 -10.99 15.30
N LYS A 152 41.66 -10.05 15.67
CA LYS A 152 42.80 -10.31 16.56
C LYS A 152 42.36 -10.83 17.92
N LYS A 153 41.33 -10.21 18.51
CA LYS A 153 40.76 -10.63 19.80
C LYS A 153 40.28 -12.08 19.76
N ASN A 154 39.58 -12.48 18.69
CA ASN A 154 38.97 -13.81 18.60
C ASN A 154 39.96 -14.91 18.17
N LEU A 155 41.08 -14.56 17.52
CA LEU A 155 42.10 -15.51 17.02
C LEU A 155 43.42 -15.49 17.82
N LEU A 156 43.52 -14.70 18.90
CA LEU A 156 44.78 -14.50 19.64
C LEU A 156 45.39 -15.79 20.20
N GLU A 157 44.55 -16.71 20.69
CA GLU A 157 44.98 -17.95 21.35
C GLU A 157 45.00 -19.17 20.40
N THR A 158 44.90 -18.93 19.08
CA THR A 158 44.79 -19.98 18.08
C THR A 158 46.04 -20.07 17.20
N TYR A 159 46.36 -21.29 16.78
CA TYR A 159 47.45 -21.59 15.85
C TYR A 159 46.96 -22.47 14.71
N VAL A 160 47.56 -22.32 13.53
CA VAL A 160 47.25 -23.12 12.36
C VAL A 160 48.27 -24.23 12.18
N THR A 161 47.80 -25.39 11.72
CA THR A 161 48.67 -26.47 11.26
C THR A 161 48.17 -26.99 9.91
N VAL A 162 49.11 -27.32 9.03
CA VAL A 162 48.84 -27.95 7.74
C VAL A 162 49.28 -29.40 7.83
N ARG A 163 48.36 -30.34 7.59
CA ARG A 163 48.65 -31.78 7.51
C ARG A 163 47.92 -32.38 6.33
N GLU A 164 48.64 -33.11 5.47
CA GLU A 164 48.07 -33.77 4.27
C GLU A 164 47.26 -32.82 3.38
N GLY A 165 47.75 -31.57 3.21
CA GLY A 165 47.07 -30.54 2.42
C GLY A 165 45.80 -29.94 3.07
N ARG A 166 45.53 -30.25 4.34
CA ARG A 166 44.40 -29.68 5.10
C ARG A 166 44.90 -28.70 6.16
N LEU A 167 44.28 -27.52 6.17
CA LEU A 167 44.48 -26.47 7.14
C LEU A 167 43.49 -26.64 8.31
N THR A 168 44.04 -26.69 9.52
CA THR A 168 43.27 -26.80 10.76
C THR A 168 43.72 -25.74 11.76
N ILE A 169 42.75 -25.11 12.43
CA ILE A 169 42.96 -24.15 13.52
C ILE A 169 42.84 -24.89 14.85
N HIS A 170 43.79 -24.67 15.74
CA HIS A 170 43.84 -25.24 17.09
C HIS A 170 43.82 -24.12 18.12
N LYS A 171 43.31 -24.39 19.31
CA LYS A 171 43.40 -23.48 20.46
C LYS A 171 44.26 -24.12 21.54
N HIS A 172 45.16 -23.36 22.16
CA HIS A 172 46.02 -23.89 23.22
C HIS A 172 45.18 -24.56 24.33
N LYS A 173 45.63 -25.74 24.78
CA LYS A 173 45.00 -26.56 25.84
C LYS A 173 43.62 -27.16 25.49
N GLU A 174 43.14 -26.99 24.26
CA GLU A 174 41.92 -27.63 23.75
C GLU A 174 42.26 -28.85 22.89
N LYS A 175 41.56 -29.97 23.09
CA LYS A 175 41.78 -31.18 22.28
C LYS A 175 41.07 -31.14 20.92
N SER A 176 40.13 -30.23 20.74
CA SER A 176 39.35 -30.10 19.51
C SER A 176 40.02 -29.14 18.54
N PHE A 177 40.18 -29.57 17.28
CA PHE A 177 40.71 -28.77 16.17
C PHE A 177 39.57 -28.28 15.28
N PHE A 178 39.74 -27.22 14.50
CA PHE A 178 38.76 -26.67 13.55
C PHE A 178 39.29 -26.76 12.11
N GLU A 179 38.75 -27.68 11.31
CA GLU A 179 39.11 -27.82 9.89
C GLU A 179 38.47 -26.71 9.06
N VAL A 180 39.30 -25.89 8.41
CA VAL A 180 38.88 -24.73 7.60
C VAL A 180 39.15 -24.92 6.10
N SER A 181 39.89 -25.97 5.73
CA SER A 181 40.03 -26.36 4.33
C SER A 181 38.77 -27.02 3.76
N PRO A 182 38.59 -26.98 2.44
CA PRO A 182 39.32 -26.23 1.41
C PRO A 182 38.96 -24.74 1.32
N VAL A 183 38.16 -24.16 2.22
CA VAL A 183 37.78 -22.73 2.10
C VAL A 183 38.98 -21.82 2.37
N TRP A 184 39.88 -22.27 3.24
CA TRP A 184 41.21 -21.72 3.43
C TRP A 184 42.26 -22.75 2.97
N THR A 185 43.27 -22.30 2.23
CA THR A 185 44.39 -23.11 1.73
C THR A 185 45.71 -22.50 2.17
N TRP A 186 46.78 -23.30 2.18
CA TRP A 186 48.12 -22.81 2.50
C TRP A 186 48.90 -22.52 1.22
N SER A 187 49.53 -21.34 1.16
CA SER A 187 50.51 -21.03 0.12
C SER A 187 51.92 -21.26 0.66
N GLU A 188 52.64 -22.20 0.05
CA GLU A 188 54.06 -22.41 0.35
C GLU A 188 54.91 -21.22 -0.12
N ALA A 189 54.55 -20.60 -1.26
CA ALA A 189 55.28 -19.46 -1.83
C ALA A 189 55.30 -18.23 -0.90
N PHE A 190 54.19 -17.99 -0.19
CA PHE A 190 54.04 -16.84 0.69
C PHE A 190 54.11 -17.18 2.19
N ASN A 191 54.26 -18.48 2.52
CA ASN A 191 54.22 -18.99 3.89
C ASN A 191 52.99 -18.47 4.67
N ALA A 192 51.81 -18.46 4.02
CA ALA A 192 50.61 -17.79 4.53
C ALA A 192 49.32 -18.41 3.99
N VAL A 193 48.19 -18.05 4.61
CA VAL A 193 46.86 -18.57 4.25
C VAL A 193 46.28 -17.81 3.05
N GLN A 194 45.73 -18.56 2.09
CA GLN A 194 44.91 -18.04 1.01
C GLN A 194 43.42 -18.28 1.31
N ILE A 195 42.57 -17.32 0.94
CA ILE A 195 41.16 -17.29 1.35
C ILE A 195 40.25 -17.39 0.13
N TYR A 196 39.24 -18.26 0.19
CA TYR A 196 38.27 -18.41 -0.90
C TYR A 196 37.67 -17.07 -1.37
N SER A 197 37.81 -16.83 -2.68
CA SER A 197 37.23 -15.69 -3.40
C SER A 197 35.89 -16.08 -4.02
N HIS A 198 35.91 -16.99 -4.99
CA HIS A 198 34.75 -17.40 -5.74
C HIS A 198 34.99 -18.73 -6.45
N LEU A 199 33.93 -19.30 -7.01
CA LEU A 199 33.96 -20.46 -7.90
C LEU A 199 33.54 -20.00 -9.29
N SER A 200 34.36 -20.28 -10.30
CA SER A 200 34.03 -20.03 -11.71
C SER A 200 34.00 -21.34 -12.50
N SER A 201 33.81 -21.24 -13.82
CA SER A 201 33.98 -22.38 -14.74
C SER A 201 35.40 -22.92 -14.76
N GLU A 202 36.40 -22.10 -14.42
CA GLU A 202 37.82 -22.45 -14.51
C GLU A 202 38.35 -23.18 -13.25
N GLY A 203 37.70 -23.02 -12.10
CA GLY A 203 38.18 -23.63 -10.86
C GLY A 203 37.69 -22.91 -9.60
N ILE A 204 38.29 -23.28 -8.46
CA ILE A 204 38.11 -22.60 -7.17
C ILE A 204 39.16 -21.50 -7.04
N HIS A 205 38.73 -20.27 -6.84
CA HIS A 205 39.60 -19.09 -6.80
C HIS A 205 39.84 -18.65 -5.36
N TYR A 206 41.09 -18.34 -5.02
CA TYR A 206 41.54 -17.88 -3.71
C TYR A 206 42.28 -16.56 -3.83
N ILE A 207 42.08 -15.67 -2.86
CA ILE A 207 42.87 -14.44 -2.71
C ILE A 207 44.19 -14.85 -2.08
N ALA A 208 45.29 -14.70 -2.83
CA ALA A 208 46.65 -14.99 -2.38
C ALA A 208 47.24 -13.79 -1.62
N PRO A 209 48.27 -14.01 -0.75
CA PRO A 209 48.97 -13.00 0.05
C PRO A 209 49.55 -11.76 -0.66
N ASP A 210 49.67 -11.77 -1.98
CA ASP A 210 50.09 -10.65 -2.84
C ASP A 210 48.91 -9.86 -3.45
N GLY A 211 47.68 -10.31 -3.25
CA GLY A 211 46.45 -9.72 -3.83
C GLY A 211 46.01 -10.36 -5.13
N ASP A 212 46.81 -11.27 -5.69
CA ASP A 212 46.46 -12.01 -6.90
C ASP A 212 45.45 -13.13 -6.61
N ILE A 213 44.83 -13.63 -7.67
CA ILE A 213 43.87 -14.73 -7.61
C ILE A 213 44.59 -16.02 -8.00
N PHE A 214 44.67 -16.95 -7.04
CA PHE A 214 45.14 -18.32 -7.29
C PHE A 214 43.95 -19.24 -7.57
N SER A 215 44.06 -20.08 -8.60
CA SER A 215 42.98 -20.99 -9.04
C SER A 215 43.37 -22.45 -8.86
N GLU A 216 42.55 -23.21 -8.13
CA GLU A 216 42.59 -24.67 -8.09
C GLU A 216 41.62 -25.24 -9.13
N CYS A 217 42.17 -25.83 -10.19
CA CYS A 217 41.42 -26.28 -11.36
C CYS A 217 41.24 -27.81 -11.41
N SER A 218 41.73 -28.57 -10.42
CA SER A 218 41.57 -30.02 -10.38
C SER A 218 40.09 -30.42 -10.33
N ASP A 219 39.63 -31.21 -11.31
CA ASP A 219 38.25 -31.71 -11.37
C ASP A 219 37.81 -32.41 -10.08
N PHE A 220 38.72 -33.16 -9.46
CA PHE A 220 38.47 -33.84 -8.19
C PHE A 220 38.25 -32.83 -7.05
N ALA A 221 39.10 -31.82 -6.95
CA ALA A 221 39.00 -30.79 -5.92
C ALA A 221 37.75 -29.92 -6.12
N VAL A 222 37.47 -29.49 -7.35
CA VAL A 222 36.31 -28.68 -7.73
C VAL A 222 35.00 -29.43 -7.46
N THR A 223 34.90 -30.69 -7.89
CA THR A 223 33.69 -31.51 -7.68
C THR A 223 33.45 -31.77 -6.19
N ARG A 224 34.50 -32.10 -5.44
CA ARG A 224 34.44 -32.29 -4.00
C ARG A 224 34.03 -31.00 -3.30
N PHE A 225 34.56 -29.85 -3.71
CA PHE A 225 34.21 -28.53 -3.17
C PHE A 225 32.74 -28.19 -3.42
N LYS A 226 32.25 -28.33 -4.66
CA LYS A 226 30.84 -28.11 -5.05
C LYS A 226 29.89 -28.94 -4.19
N LYS A 227 30.12 -30.26 -4.14
CA LYS A 227 29.30 -31.20 -3.36
C LYS A 227 29.28 -30.85 -1.87
N LEU A 228 30.43 -30.44 -1.32
CA LEU A 228 30.58 -30.20 0.10
C LEU A 228 30.09 -28.82 0.55
N PHE A 229 30.36 -27.73 -0.18
CA PHE A 229 30.14 -26.35 0.31
C PHE A 229 28.99 -25.62 -0.38
N ILE A 230 28.70 -25.95 -1.64
CA ILE A 230 27.63 -25.31 -2.41
C ILE A 230 26.35 -26.18 -2.34
N GLY A 231 26.54 -27.49 -2.14
CA GLY A 231 25.50 -28.51 -2.21
C GLY A 231 25.23 -28.91 -3.66
N ASP A 232 24.44 -29.96 -3.88
CA ASP A 232 23.84 -30.24 -5.19
C ASP A 232 22.78 -29.16 -5.47
N SER A 233 23.27 -27.95 -5.70
CA SER A 233 22.53 -26.87 -6.30
C SER A 233 22.82 -26.95 -7.80
N PRO A 234 21.78 -26.86 -8.65
CA PRO A 234 21.80 -27.15 -10.08
C PRO A 234 22.52 -26.06 -10.89
N LEU A 235 23.73 -25.68 -10.50
CA LEU A 235 24.47 -24.55 -11.07
C LEU A 235 25.84 -24.93 -11.62
N THR A 236 26.28 -26.18 -11.47
CA THR A 236 27.62 -26.56 -11.95
C THR A 236 27.67 -27.78 -12.89
N GLN A 237 26.51 -28.20 -13.42
CA GLN A 237 26.39 -29.05 -14.62
C GLN A 237 25.54 -28.43 -15.75
N ASN A 238 25.09 -27.17 -15.63
CA ASN A 238 23.79 -26.80 -16.21
C ASN A 238 23.81 -25.71 -17.29
N GLY A 239 24.84 -25.64 -18.13
CA GLY A 239 24.64 -25.09 -19.47
C GLY A 239 23.84 -26.09 -20.29
N LEU A 240 24.51 -27.19 -20.67
CA LEU A 240 23.96 -28.20 -21.56
C LEU A 240 22.79 -28.98 -20.94
N GLY A 241 22.88 -29.34 -19.65
CA GLY A 241 21.78 -30.01 -18.95
C GLY A 241 20.52 -29.14 -18.81
N ARG A 242 20.69 -27.82 -18.67
CA ARG A 242 19.57 -26.85 -18.65
C ARG A 242 19.04 -26.60 -20.04
N LEU A 243 19.91 -26.53 -21.05
CA LEU A 243 19.51 -26.49 -22.45
C LEU A 243 18.62 -27.70 -22.78
N VAL A 244 19.08 -28.92 -22.50
CA VAL A 244 18.30 -30.16 -22.72
C VAL A 244 16.96 -30.08 -21.99
N LYS A 245 16.98 -29.79 -20.68
CA LYS A 245 15.75 -29.75 -19.88
C LYS A 245 14.73 -28.71 -20.39
N ASP A 246 15.21 -27.52 -20.74
CA ASP A 246 14.36 -26.43 -21.20
C ASP A 246 13.85 -26.70 -22.63
N VAL A 247 14.74 -27.11 -23.55
CA VAL A 247 14.39 -27.43 -24.95
C VAL A 247 13.38 -28.57 -25.01
N LEU A 248 13.60 -29.67 -24.28
CA LEU A 248 12.68 -30.81 -24.29
C LEU A 248 11.30 -30.46 -23.71
N ALA A 249 11.26 -29.62 -22.66
CA ALA A 249 10.00 -29.17 -22.07
C ALA A 249 9.23 -28.23 -23.02
N ASP A 250 9.94 -27.30 -23.66
CA ASP A 250 9.35 -26.31 -24.55
C ASP A 250 8.95 -26.93 -25.89
N VAL A 251 9.76 -27.82 -26.49
CA VAL A 251 9.40 -28.57 -27.71
C VAL A 251 8.25 -29.54 -27.46
N GLY A 252 8.28 -30.24 -26.32
CA GLY A 252 7.19 -31.14 -25.91
C GLY A 252 5.83 -30.43 -25.89
N ALA A 253 5.79 -29.16 -25.51
CA ALA A 253 4.55 -28.36 -25.50
C ALA A 253 3.88 -28.16 -26.88
N TYR A 254 4.59 -28.45 -27.98
CA TYR A 254 4.09 -28.35 -29.37
C TYR A 254 3.90 -29.73 -30.04
N THR A 255 4.08 -30.82 -29.30
CA THR A 255 3.73 -32.18 -29.74
C THR A 255 2.23 -32.46 -29.49
N GLU A 256 1.66 -33.44 -30.18
CA GLU A 256 0.24 -33.77 -30.07
C GLU A 256 -0.16 -34.31 -28.68
N ASP A 257 0.71 -35.10 -28.07
CA ASP A 257 0.50 -35.75 -26.76
C ASP A 257 1.20 -35.02 -25.60
N TYR A 258 1.80 -33.86 -25.88
CA TYR A 258 2.63 -33.10 -24.94
C TYR A 258 3.81 -33.89 -24.35
N SER A 259 4.22 -34.98 -25.02
CA SER A 259 5.31 -35.82 -24.57
C SER A 259 6.66 -35.14 -24.77
N ARG A 260 7.63 -35.54 -23.94
CA ARG A 260 9.01 -35.07 -24.12
C ARG A 260 9.63 -35.81 -25.31
N PRO A 261 10.12 -35.10 -26.34
CA PRO A 261 10.75 -35.77 -27.48
C PRO A 261 12.05 -36.46 -27.06
N GLY A 262 12.47 -37.44 -27.86
CA GLY A 262 13.82 -38.01 -27.75
C GLY A 262 14.89 -36.97 -28.10
N TYR A 263 16.14 -37.25 -27.74
CA TYR A 263 17.28 -36.42 -28.14
C TYR A 263 18.56 -37.25 -28.25
N PHE A 264 19.53 -36.72 -28.98
CA PHE A 264 20.90 -37.22 -29.04
C PHE A 264 21.88 -36.07 -29.24
N PHE A 265 23.16 -36.31 -28.95
CA PHE A 265 24.22 -35.33 -29.20
C PHE A 265 24.96 -35.67 -30.49
N GLY A 266 25.44 -34.65 -31.19
CA GLY A 266 26.29 -34.82 -32.36
C GLY A 266 27.69 -35.31 -31.99
N ASP A 267 28.31 -36.04 -32.93
CA ASP A 267 29.69 -36.51 -32.84
C ASP A 267 30.60 -35.70 -33.79
N GLY A 268 31.92 -35.74 -33.57
CA GLY A 268 32.91 -35.11 -34.45
C GLY A 268 32.80 -33.57 -34.48
N GLU A 269 32.44 -33.01 -35.64
CA GLU A 269 32.28 -31.56 -35.83
C GLU A 269 31.02 -30.99 -35.14
N ASP A 270 30.08 -31.86 -34.76
CA ASP A 270 28.82 -31.46 -34.11
C ASP A 270 28.84 -31.68 -32.58
N VAL A 271 30.02 -31.87 -31.98
CA VAL A 271 30.17 -32.04 -30.51
C VAL A 271 29.61 -30.83 -29.77
N GLY A 272 28.76 -31.08 -28.77
CA GLY A 272 28.08 -30.04 -27.99
C GLY A 272 26.77 -29.53 -28.60
N ILE A 273 26.36 -30.07 -29.76
CA ILE A 273 25.07 -29.79 -30.39
C ILE A 273 24.04 -30.84 -29.97
N LEU A 274 22.89 -30.38 -29.50
CA LEU A 274 21.72 -31.17 -29.14
C LEU A 274 20.77 -31.31 -30.33
N PHE A 275 20.52 -32.53 -30.79
CA PHE A 275 19.54 -32.83 -31.83
C PHE A 275 18.25 -33.37 -31.22
N VAL A 276 17.12 -32.79 -31.61
CA VAL A 276 15.80 -33.15 -31.10
C VAL A 276 14.90 -33.54 -32.28
N PRO A 277 14.67 -34.84 -32.52
CA PRO A 277 13.62 -35.31 -33.42
C PRO A 277 12.25 -35.21 -32.75
N TRP A 278 11.28 -34.58 -33.43
CA TRP A 278 9.94 -34.38 -32.87
C TRP A 278 8.90 -34.18 -33.98
N THR A 279 7.63 -34.33 -33.63
CA THR A 279 6.50 -34.10 -34.54
C THR A 279 5.75 -32.87 -34.08
N ARG A 280 5.75 -31.83 -34.91
CA ARG A 280 4.98 -30.61 -34.65
C ARG A 280 3.52 -30.87 -34.99
N SER A 281 2.64 -30.69 -34.02
CA SER A 281 1.20 -30.65 -34.28
C SER A 281 0.82 -29.32 -34.92
N THR A 282 0.10 -29.37 -36.02
CA THR A 282 -0.52 -28.18 -36.65
C THR A 282 -1.99 -28.48 -36.93
N SER A 283 -2.79 -27.44 -37.18
CA SER A 283 -4.21 -27.59 -37.49
C SER A 283 -4.50 -28.37 -38.77
N GLU A 284 -3.51 -28.56 -39.65
CA GLU A 284 -3.68 -29.21 -40.97
C GLU A 284 -3.03 -30.60 -41.03
N SER A 285 -1.86 -30.80 -40.41
CA SER A 285 -1.17 -32.10 -40.35
C SER A 285 -0.04 -32.14 -39.33
N ASN A 286 0.36 -33.36 -38.94
CA ASN A 286 1.54 -33.60 -38.11
C ASN A 286 2.81 -33.55 -38.97
N ILE A 287 3.74 -32.65 -38.63
CA ILE A 287 4.96 -32.40 -39.42
C ILE A 287 6.18 -32.93 -38.66
N PRO A 288 6.86 -34.00 -39.15
CA PRO A 288 8.10 -34.46 -38.53
C PRO A 288 9.22 -33.44 -38.75
N ARG A 289 10.01 -33.19 -37.70
CA ARG A 289 11.10 -32.21 -37.67
C ARG A 289 12.31 -32.78 -36.94
N LEU A 290 13.49 -32.32 -37.35
CA LEU A 290 14.74 -32.47 -36.62
C LEU A 290 15.32 -31.08 -36.44
N ASP A 291 15.35 -30.59 -35.21
CA ASP A 291 15.88 -29.28 -34.88
C ASP A 291 17.15 -29.45 -34.02
N ALA A 292 18.16 -28.61 -34.26
CA ALA A 292 19.45 -28.67 -33.58
C ALA A 292 19.67 -27.42 -32.72
N PHE A 293 20.19 -27.61 -31.51
CA PHE A 293 20.34 -26.57 -30.49
C PHE A 293 21.75 -26.59 -29.90
N ARG A 294 22.25 -25.43 -29.50
CA ARG A 294 23.54 -25.31 -28.80
C ARG A 294 23.52 -24.15 -27.81
N ILE A 295 24.62 -24.02 -27.08
CA ILE A 295 24.94 -22.83 -26.29
C ILE A 295 25.95 -22.02 -27.08
N GLY A 296 25.53 -20.81 -27.47
CA GLY A 296 26.35 -19.86 -28.22
C GLY A 296 27.30 -19.06 -27.35
N ILE A 297 27.95 -18.08 -27.98
CA ILE A 297 28.81 -17.11 -27.31
C ILE A 297 27.92 -16.30 -26.34
N ASP A 298 28.35 -16.12 -25.10
CA ASP A 298 27.58 -15.51 -23.98
C ASP A 298 26.53 -16.39 -23.28
N ASP A 299 26.65 -17.73 -23.32
CA ASP A 299 25.73 -18.68 -22.66
C ASP A 299 24.27 -18.58 -23.15
N ARG A 300 24.09 -18.04 -24.36
CA ARG A 300 22.78 -17.89 -25.00
C ARG A 300 22.39 -19.18 -25.72
N LYS A 301 21.12 -19.56 -25.62
CA LYS A 301 20.59 -20.71 -26.37
C LYS A 301 20.41 -20.35 -27.84
N GLU A 302 20.92 -21.18 -28.72
CA GLU A 302 20.83 -21.00 -30.17
C GLU A 302 20.17 -22.21 -30.84
N TRP A 303 19.52 -21.97 -31.98
CA TRP A 303 18.86 -22.96 -32.83
C TRP A 303 19.39 -22.85 -34.26
N ARG A 304 19.64 -23.99 -34.91
CA ARG A 304 20.10 -24.06 -36.30
C ARG A 304 18.91 -23.97 -37.25
N ALA A 305 18.78 -22.84 -37.95
CA ALA A 305 17.74 -22.65 -38.96
C ALA A 305 17.97 -23.52 -40.21
N LYS A 306 16.95 -23.69 -41.06
CA LYS A 306 17.02 -24.52 -42.30
C LYS A 306 18.14 -24.13 -43.28
N GLY A 307 18.71 -22.93 -43.17
CA GLY A 307 19.86 -22.46 -43.95
C GLY A 307 21.23 -22.74 -43.33
N GLY A 308 21.30 -23.44 -42.19
CA GLY A 308 22.54 -23.74 -41.47
C GLY A 308 23.02 -22.63 -40.52
N GLU A 309 22.41 -21.45 -40.57
CA GLU A 309 22.68 -20.31 -39.68
C GLU A 309 22.15 -20.56 -38.26
N TRP A 310 22.93 -20.13 -37.26
CA TRP A 310 22.52 -20.16 -35.86
C TRP A 310 21.74 -18.90 -35.49
N LYS A 311 20.52 -19.09 -35.01
CA LYS A 311 19.62 -18.03 -34.56
C LYS A 311 19.35 -18.17 -33.07
N SER A 312 18.80 -17.13 -32.44
CA SER A 312 18.42 -17.20 -31.03
C SER A 312 17.32 -18.23 -30.80
N TYR A 313 17.27 -18.81 -29.60
CA TYR A 313 16.20 -19.72 -29.21
C TYR A 313 14.80 -19.07 -29.23
N THR A 314 14.73 -17.76 -29.00
CA THR A 314 13.51 -16.96 -29.13
C THR A 314 12.97 -16.99 -30.56
N GLU A 315 13.83 -16.89 -31.56
CA GLU A 315 13.45 -16.98 -32.98
C GLU A 315 12.91 -18.38 -33.34
N PHE A 316 13.44 -19.44 -32.72
CA PHE A 316 12.89 -20.78 -32.85
C PHE A 316 11.45 -20.85 -32.33
N LEU A 317 11.19 -20.35 -31.12
CA LEU A 317 9.86 -20.36 -30.51
C LEU A 317 8.85 -19.53 -31.32
N LYS A 318 9.26 -18.37 -31.84
CA LYS A 318 8.45 -17.57 -32.76
C LYS A 318 8.11 -18.35 -34.05
N HIS A 319 9.10 -19.02 -34.63
CA HIS A 319 8.93 -19.81 -35.86
C HIS A 319 7.94 -20.95 -35.67
N ILE A 320 8.04 -21.73 -34.59
CA ILE A 320 7.12 -22.86 -34.33
C ILE A 320 5.74 -22.40 -33.83
N SER A 321 5.59 -21.16 -33.37
CA SER A 321 4.32 -20.57 -32.96
C SER A 321 3.60 -19.82 -34.07
N ASN A 322 4.20 -19.71 -35.26
CA ASN A 322 3.67 -18.88 -36.36
C ASN A 322 3.39 -17.43 -35.89
N TRP A 323 4.42 -16.79 -35.33
CA TRP A 323 4.34 -15.54 -34.57
C TRP A 323 3.51 -14.43 -35.23
N ASP A 324 3.74 -14.17 -36.52
CA ASP A 324 3.05 -13.14 -37.28
C ASP A 324 1.53 -13.39 -37.33
N PHE A 325 1.15 -14.65 -37.58
CA PHE A 325 -0.25 -15.07 -37.63
C PHE A 325 -0.90 -15.04 -36.24
N LEU A 326 -0.16 -15.43 -35.21
CA LEU A 326 -0.61 -15.36 -33.81
C LEU A 326 -0.89 -13.91 -33.40
N ALA A 327 0.04 -12.99 -33.65
CA ALA A 327 -0.12 -11.56 -33.35
C ALA A 327 -1.37 -10.98 -34.04
N ARG A 328 -1.55 -11.29 -35.33
CA ARG A 328 -2.73 -10.87 -36.10
C ARG A 328 -4.05 -11.44 -35.53
N ARG A 329 -4.07 -12.73 -35.17
CA ARG A 329 -5.26 -13.37 -34.57
C ARG A 329 -5.63 -12.75 -33.22
N LEU A 330 -4.63 -12.46 -32.39
CA LEU A 330 -4.85 -11.77 -31.12
C LEU A 330 -5.36 -10.35 -31.33
N ALA A 331 -4.78 -9.58 -32.27
CA ALA A 331 -5.25 -8.24 -32.59
C ALA A 331 -6.72 -8.23 -33.03
N ILE A 332 -7.10 -9.14 -33.94
CA ILE A 332 -8.50 -9.28 -34.39
C ILE A 332 -9.42 -9.70 -33.25
N GLY A 333 -9.00 -10.65 -32.41
CA GLY A 333 -9.79 -11.11 -31.27
C GLY A 333 -10.04 -10.01 -30.23
N LEU A 334 -9.01 -9.22 -29.92
CA LEU A 334 -9.08 -8.08 -29.02
C LEU A 334 -9.93 -6.95 -29.59
N GLU A 335 -9.84 -6.69 -30.89
CA GLU A 335 -10.67 -5.70 -31.58
C GLU A 335 -12.15 -6.08 -31.52
N ASN A 336 -12.48 -7.34 -31.79
CA ASN A 336 -13.85 -7.85 -31.66
C ASN A 336 -14.35 -7.74 -30.21
N TYR A 337 -13.53 -8.14 -29.24
CA TYR A 337 -13.88 -8.04 -27.82
C TYR A 337 -14.10 -6.59 -27.37
N ALA A 338 -13.23 -5.66 -27.79
CA ALA A 338 -13.37 -4.24 -27.51
C ALA A 338 -14.62 -3.65 -28.15
N ASN A 339 -14.93 -4.07 -29.39
CA ASN A 339 -16.15 -3.65 -30.10
C ASN A 339 -17.42 -4.19 -29.42
N GLU A 340 -17.46 -5.46 -29.03
CA GLU A 340 -18.58 -6.06 -28.28
C GLU A 340 -18.82 -5.30 -26.97
N ARG A 341 -17.76 -5.06 -26.20
CA ARG A 341 -17.79 -4.25 -24.97
C ARG A 341 -18.29 -2.83 -25.21
N MET A 342 -17.80 -2.18 -26.26
CA MET A 342 -18.25 -0.84 -26.62
C MET A 342 -19.71 -0.84 -27.05
N GLN A 343 -20.19 -1.85 -27.78
CA GLN A 343 -21.61 -1.99 -28.14
C GLN A 343 -22.47 -2.25 -26.91
N GLU A 344 -22.03 -3.08 -25.97
CA GLU A 344 -22.70 -3.25 -24.67
C GLU A 344 -22.77 -1.92 -23.92
N GLU A 345 -21.66 -1.19 -23.82
CA GLU A 345 -21.60 0.11 -23.14
C GLU A 345 -22.48 1.15 -23.85
N ILE A 346 -22.49 1.20 -25.18
CA ILE A 346 -23.39 2.07 -25.98
C ILE A 346 -24.86 1.66 -25.79
N SER A 347 -25.18 0.37 -25.78
CA SER A 347 -26.56 -0.09 -25.58
C SER A 347 -27.10 0.29 -24.19
N ARG A 348 -26.23 0.32 -23.17
CA ARG A 348 -26.57 0.68 -21.79
C ARG A 348 -26.58 2.20 -21.58
N LEU A 349 -25.49 2.86 -21.93
CA LEU A 349 -25.23 4.28 -21.65
C LEU A 349 -25.67 5.21 -22.80
N GLY A 350 -25.89 4.71 -24.02
CA GLY A 350 -26.39 5.51 -25.15
C GLY A 350 -25.36 6.45 -25.79
N PHE A 351 -24.06 6.14 -25.70
CA PHE A 351 -22.98 7.00 -26.20
C PHE A 351 -22.95 7.15 -27.73
N PRO A 352 -22.57 8.34 -28.26
CA PRO A 352 -22.09 8.48 -29.63
C PRO A 352 -20.66 7.90 -29.81
N LYS A 353 -20.39 7.34 -30.99
CA LYS A 353 -19.18 6.56 -31.36
C LYS A 353 -17.81 7.29 -31.24
N SER A 354 -17.73 8.57 -30.89
CA SER A 354 -16.53 9.40 -31.15
C SER A 354 -15.63 9.71 -29.96
N ALA A 355 -15.85 9.14 -28.79
CA ALA A 355 -15.03 9.43 -27.61
C ALA A 355 -13.78 8.56 -27.56
N GLY A 356 -12.60 9.19 -27.57
CA GLY A 356 -11.35 8.51 -27.18
C GLY A 356 -11.50 7.95 -25.78
N ILE A 357 -11.41 6.63 -25.67
CA ILE A 357 -11.53 5.89 -24.41
C ILE A 357 -10.33 6.28 -23.52
N ARG A 358 -10.59 7.01 -22.43
CA ARG A 358 -9.55 7.46 -21.49
C ARG A 358 -9.53 6.51 -20.29
N GLY A 359 -8.45 5.74 -20.18
CA GLY A 359 -8.19 4.89 -19.01
C GLY A 359 -7.83 5.71 -17.75
N PRO A 360 -7.48 5.05 -16.64
CA PRO A 360 -6.95 5.72 -15.45
C PRO A 360 -5.68 6.52 -15.80
N THR A 361 -5.50 7.68 -15.19
CA THR A 361 -4.40 8.60 -15.52
C THR A 361 -3.09 8.20 -14.84
N LEU A 362 -3.16 7.45 -13.74
CA LEU A 362 -1.97 7.20 -12.92
C LEU A 362 -2.03 5.85 -12.19
N ILE A 363 -0.91 5.13 -12.23
CA ILE A 363 -0.68 3.89 -11.49
C ILE A 363 0.42 4.17 -10.46
N LYS A 364 0.19 3.79 -9.20
CA LYS A 364 1.18 3.89 -8.11
C LYS A 364 1.64 2.51 -7.67
N GLU A 365 2.92 2.33 -7.43
CA GLU A 365 3.44 1.13 -6.77
C GLU A 365 3.26 1.27 -5.24
N LYS A 366 2.59 0.30 -4.62
CA LYS A 366 2.39 0.28 -3.17
C LYS A 366 3.54 -0.51 -2.51
N LYS A 367 4.45 0.19 -1.84
CA LYS A 367 5.56 -0.40 -1.07
C LYS A 367 5.15 -0.58 0.40
N ASP A 368 5.50 -1.71 1.00
CA ASP A 368 5.22 -1.98 2.41
C ASP A 368 6.15 -1.18 3.36
N VAL A 369 5.54 -0.58 4.39
CA VAL A 369 6.10 0.03 5.61
C VAL A 369 6.88 1.36 5.48
N GLY A 370 6.23 2.43 5.95
CA GLY A 370 6.83 3.47 6.80
C GLY A 370 7.75 4.52 6.17
N VAL A 371 8.08 4.42 4.88
CA VAL A 371 8.83 5.46 4.18
C VAL A 371 7.90 6.10 3.16
N SER A 372 7.49 7.34 3.44
CA SER A 372 6.93 8.24 2.41
C SER A 372 8.02 8.47 1.35
N SER A 373 8.12 7.57 0.39
CA SER A 373 9.02 7.74 -0.76
C SER A 373 8.28 8.51 -1.84
N ASP A 374 8.95 9.53 -2.38
CA ASP A 374 8.48 10.39 -3.48
C ASP A 374 7.60 9.67 -4.50
N GLU A 375 6.41 10.22 -4.69
CA GLU A 375 5.35 9.76 -5.58
C GLU A 375 5.82 9.85 -7.04
N LYS A 376 6.29 8.75 -7.63
CA LYS A 376 6.56 8.67 -9.07
C LYS A 376 5.51 7.79 -9.75
N GLU A 377 5.03 8.29 -10.87
CA GLU A 377 4.19 7.57 -11.83
C GLU A 377 4.84 6.24 -12.23
N PHE A 378 4.05 5.17 -12.24
CA PHE A 378 4.52 3.83 -12.58
C PHE A 378 4.08 3.45 -14.01
N ASP A 379 5.04 3.25 -14.90
CA ASP A 379 4.79 2.71 -16.24
C ASP A 379 4.72 1.18 -16.19
N LEU A 380 3.49 0.65 -16.20
CA LEU A 380 3.22 -0.78 -16.18
C LEU A 380 3.84 -1.51 -17.38
N ILE A 381 3.74 -0.94 -18.59
CA ILE A 381 4.18 -1.60 -19.82
C ILE A 381 5.70 -1.68 -19.84
N ALA A 382 6.39 -0.57 -19.52
CA ALA A 382 7.85 -0.56 -19.44
C ALA A 382 8.38 -1.55 -18.40
N ARG A 383 7.72 -1.68 -17.25
CA ARG A 383 8.14 -2.60 -16.19
C ARG A 383 7.90 -4.07 -16.52
N ILE A 384 6.81 -4.38 -17.23
CA ILE A 384 6.56 -5.71 -17.79
C ILE A 384 7.66 -6.07 -18.79
N ASP A 385 7.98 -5.16 -19.71
CA ASP A 385 9.01 -5.38 -20.74
C ASP A 385 10.40 -5.60 -20.13
N GLU A 386 10.76 -4.81 -19.12
CA GLU A 386 12.00 -5.00 -18.36
C GLU A 386 12.05 -6.37 -17.68
N SER A 387 10.93 -6.80 -17.09
CA SER A 387 10.83 -8.10 -16.43
C SER A 387 10.89 -9.28 -17.41
N CYS A 388 10.45 -9.10 -18.66
CA CYS A 388 10.61 -10.10 -19.73
C CYS A 388 12.04 -10.17 -20.27
N LYS A 389 12.78 -9.06 -20.30
CA LYS A 389 14.17 -8.99 -20.79
C LYS A 389 15.19 -9.56 -19.79
N THR A 390 14.92 -9.41 -18.50
CA THR A 390 15.86 -9.81 -17.45
C THR A 390 15.66 -11.28 -17.10
N VAL A 391 16.71 -12.11 -17.19
CA VAL A 391 16.65 -13.50 -16.70
C VAL A 391 16.62 -13.49 -15.16
N LYS A 392 15.44 -13.27 -14.59
CA LYS A 392 15.23 -13.33 -13.14
C LYS A 392 15.16 -14.78 -12.69
N PRO A 393 15.61 -15.08 -11.46
CA PRO A 393 15.46 -16.41 -10.86
C PRO A 393 14.01 -16.71 -10.44
N SER A 394 13.14 -15.69 -10.41
CA SER A 394 11.75 -15.75 -9.97
C SER A 394 10.77 -15.29 -11.07
N THR A 395 9.56 -15.85 -11.05
CA THR A 395 8.44 -15.40 -11.88
C THR A 395 8.00 -14.02 -11.37
N SER A 396 7.79 -13.04 -12.25
CA SER A 396 7.28 -11.72 -11.84
C SER A 396 5.76 -11.71 -11.91
N ALA A 397 5.09 -11.39 -10.80
CA ALA A 397 3.64 -11.27 -10.71
C ALA A 397 3.24 -9.83 -10.36
N PHE A 398 2.57 -9.13 -11.28
CA PHE A 398 2.03 -7.79 -11.06
C PHE A 398 0.55 -7.88 -10.70
N PHE A 399 0.16 -7.29 -9.59
CA PHE A 399 -1.23 -7.22 -9.17
C PHE A 399 -1.76 -5.80 -9.30
N LEU A 400 -2.75 -5.65 -10.16
CA LEU A 400 -3.41 -4.38 -10.45
C LEU A 400 -4.66 -4.25 -9.58
N ILE A 401 -4.56 -3.45 -8.52
CA ILE A 401 -5.68 -3.15 -7.61
C ILE A 401 -6.29 -1.80 -7.93
N GLY A 402 -7.57 -1.69 -7.62
CA GLY A 402 -8.32 -0.45 -7.73
C GLY A 402 -9.80 -0.74 -7.55
N GLN A 403 -10.57 0.27 -7.17
CA GLN A 403 -12.02 0.15 -7.04
C GLN A 403 -12.68 -0.25 -8.37
N ALA A 404 -13.92 -0.73 -8.28
CA ALA A 404 -14.72 -1.03 -9.46
C ALA A 404 -14.94 0.25 -10.28
N GLY A 405 -14.82 0.15 -11.60
CA GLY A 405 -15.04 1.31 -12.49
C GLY A 405 -13.83 2.22 -12.73
N LEU A 406 -12.67 1.95 -12.12
CA LEU A 406 -11.41 2.69 -12.39
C LEU A 406 -10.74 2.38 -13.74
N GLY A 407 -11.29 1.47 -14.55
CA GLY A 407 -10.75 1.18 -15.89
C GLY A 407 -9.62 0.14 -15.93
N LYS A 408 -9.51 -0.77 -14.93
CA LYS A 408 -8.55 -1.90 -14.92
C LYS A 408 -8.62 -2.73 -16.21
N THR A 409 -9.83 -3.18 -16.54
CA THR A 409 -10.12 -3.98 -17.74
C THR A 409 -9.70 -3.24 -19.01
N GLU A 410 -10.06 -1.95 -19.10
CA GLU A 410 -9.79 -1.10 -20.25
C GLU A 410 -8.28 -0.91 -20.47
N LEU A 411 -7.54 -0.63 -19.40
CA LEU A 411 -6.08 -0.55 -19.41
C LEU A 411 -5.45 -1.83 -19.96
N MET A 412 -5.89 -3.00 -19.48
CA MET A 412 -5.32 -4.29 -19.90
C MET A 412 -5.66 -4.64 -21.35
N VAL A 413 -6.90 -4.37 -21.79
CA VAL A 413 -7.32 -4.61 -23.18
C VAL A 413 -6.55 -3.71 -24.14
N ASN A 414 -6.45 -2.40 -23.84
CA ASN A 414 -5.71 -1.45 -24.67
C ASN A 414 -4.22 -1.82 -24.75
N ALA A 415 -3.60 -2.14 -23.61
CA ALA A 415 -2.20 -2.59 -23.59
C ALA A 415 -1.99 -3.85 -24.44
N ALA A 416 -2.92 -4.82 -24.38
CA ALA A 416 -2.83 -6.02 -25.19
C ALA A 416 -3.02 -5.75 -26.69
N PHE A 417 -3.97 -4.89 -27.03
CA PHE A 417 -4.29 -4.54 -28.40
C PHE A 417 -3.13 -3.79 -29.07
N ASP A 418 -2.61 -2.74 -28.40
CA ASP A 418 -1.48 -1.96 -28.89
C ASP A 418 -0.24 -2.84 -29.08
N ARG A 419 -0.01 -3.76 -28.13
CA ARG A 419 1.10 -4.72 -28.24
C ARG A 419 0.94 -5.67 -29.41
N ALA A 420 -0.25 -6.25 -29.60
CA ALA A 420 -0.53 -7.15 -30.71
C ALA A 420 -0.34 -6.45 -32.07
N ARG A 421 -0.79 -5.19 -32.20
CA ARG A 421 -0.59 -4.36 -33.40
C ARG A 421 0.87 -4.00 -33.65
N ALA A 422 1.63 -3.69 -32.60
CA ALA A 422 3.06 -3.39 -32.72
C ALA A 422 3.84 -4.61 -33.23
N VAL A 423 3.57 -5.80 -32.69
CA VAL A 423 4.21 -7.06 -33.10
C VAL A 423 3.72 -7.53 -34.48
N GLU A 424 2.45 -7.28 -34.84
CA GLU A 424 1.95 -7.55 -36.20
C GLU A 424 2.71 -6.73 -37.25
N LYS A 425 3.04 -5.47 -36.95
CA LYS A 425 3.80 -4.58 -37.85
C LYS A 425 5.28 -4.93 -37.93
N ASP A 426 5.88 -5.33 -36.81
CA ASP A 426 7.27 -5.78 -36.73
C ASP A 426 7.38 -7.10 -35.96
N PRO A 427 7.25 -8.24 -36.65
CA PRO A 427 7.35 -9.55 -36.00
C PRO A 427 8.77 -9.91 -35.53
N SER A 428 9.79 -9.21 -36.07
CA SER A 428 11.19 -9.38 -35.64
C SER A 428 11.46 -8.77 -34.27
N SER A 429 10.56 -7.91 -33.79
CA SER A 429 10.62 -7.28 -32.48
C SER A 429 10.81 -8.28 -31.34
N SER A 430 11.62 -7.90 -30.34
CA SER A 430 11.83 -8.68 -29.11
C SER A 430 10.72 -8.50 -28.08
N LEU A 431 9.67 -7.74 -28.42
CA LEU A 431 8.56 -7.44 -27.52
C LEU A 431 7.64 -8.67 -27.32
N PRO A 432 7.17 -8.92 -26.08
CA PRO A 432 6.24 -10.01 -25.82
C PRO A 432 4.84 -9.72 -26.34
N LEU A 433 4.08 -10.75 -26.70
CA LEU A 433 2.63 -10.64 -26.89
C LEU A 433 1.91 -10.70 -25.54
N TYR A 434 0.75 -10.05 -25.44
CA TYR A 434 -0.09 -10.09 -24.25
C TYR A 434 -1.33 -10.93 -24.54
N LEU A 435 -1.56 -11.97 -23.73
CA LEU A 435 -2.77 -12.78 -23.78
C LEU A 435 -3.75 -12.25 -22.74
N PHE A 436 -4.79 -11.57 -23.21
CA PHE A 436 -5.88 -11.09 -22.37
C PHE A 436 -6.85 -12.23 -22.02
N ILE A 437 -7.17 -12.35 -20.74
CA ILE A 437 -8.04 -13.38 -20.18
C ILE A 437 -9.10 -12.67 -19.33
N SER A 438 -10.37 -12.82 -19.72
CA SER A 438 -11.52 -12.30 -18.97
C SER A 438 -12.06 -13.38 -18.05
N SER A 439 -12.14 -13.11 -16.75
CA SER A 439 -12.86 -13.97 -15.80
C SER A 439 -14.37 -13.69 -15.76
N SER A 440 -14.81 -12.54 -16.28
CA SER A 440 -16.20 -12.10 -16.15
C SER A 440 -17.21 -12.93 -16.92
N GLY A 441 -18.33 -13.24 -16.26
CA GLY A 441 -19.52 -13.85 -16.88
C GLY A 441 -19.46 -15.37 -17.08
N ARG A 442 -18.45 -16.05 -16.54
CA ARG A 442 -18.36 -17.52 -16.58
C ARG A 442 -18.05 -18.08 -15.20
N THR A 443 -18.75 -19.12 -14.80
CA THR A 443 -18.40 -19.98 -13.65
C THR A 443 -17.17 -20.82 -14.00
N LEU A 444 -16.05 -20.19 -14.31
CA LEU A 444 -14.80 -20.90 -14.55
C LEU A 444 -14.30 -21.44 -13.22
N SER A 445 -14.16 -22.75 -13.15
CA SER A 445 -13.64 -23.47 -11.99
C SER A 445 -12.15 -23.25 -11.76
N SER A 446 -11.39 -22.84 -12.79
CA SER A 446 -9.95 -22.68 -12.71
C SER A 446 -9.37 -21.64 -13.68
N LEU A 447 -8.17 -21.14 -13.39
CA LEU A 447 -7.39 -20.28 -14.29
C LEU A 447 -7.03 -21.02 -15.60
N GLU A 448 -6.82 -22.33 -15.55
CA GLU A 448 -6.49 -23.13 -16.74
C GLU A 448 -7.65 -23.13 -17.75
N ASP A 449 -8.88 -23.26 -17.28
CA ASP A 449 -10.07 -23.16 -18.14
C ASP A 449 -10.20 -21.77 -18.77
N ALA A 450 -9.90 -20.72 -18.00
CA ALA A 450 -9.92 -19.33 -18.48
C ALA A 450 -8.88 -19.11 -19.60
N VAL A 451 -7.66 -19.63 -19.41
CA VAL A 451 -6.59 -19.56 -20.40
C VAL A 451 -6.95 -20.34 -21.66
N ASN A 452 -7.45 -21.57 -21.53
CA ASN A 452 -7.86 -22.39 -22.67
C ASN A 452 -8.97 -21.69 -23.50
N SER A 453 -9.92 -21.05 -22.82
CA SER A 453 -10.94 -20.26 -23.51
C SER A 453 -10.34 -19.07 -24.28
N ALA A 454 -9.38 -18.34 -23.70
CA ALA A 454 -8.72 -17.23 -24.39
C ALA A 454 -7.88 -17.73 -25.60
N LEU A 455 -7.20 -18.86 -25.45
CA LEU A 455 -6.38 -19.47 -26.49
C LEU A 455 -7.20 -20.02 -27.67
N THR A 456 -8.48 -20.35 -27.47
CA THR A 456 -9.38 -20.83 -28.53
C THR A 456 -9.44 -19.84 -29.71
N ILE A 457 -9.31 -18.54 -29.45
CA ILE A 457 -9.28 -17.48 -30.48
C ILE A 457 -8.07 -17.63 -31.40
N THR A 458 -6.94 -18.10 -30.86
CA THR A 458 -5.69 -18.25 -31.62
C THR A 458 -5.74 -19.45 -32.55
N LYS A 459 -6.42 -20.55 -32.15
CA LYS A 459 -6.41 -21.89 -32.79
C LYS A 459 -5.01 -22.48 -33.06
N VAL A 460 -3.96 -21.86 -32.51
CA VAL A 460 -2.54 -22.20 -32.78
C VAL A 460 -1.84 -22.64 -31.51
N LEU A 461 -2.27 -22.15 -30.35
CA LEU A 461 -1.63 -22.41 -29.06
C LEU A 461 -2.52 -23.27 -28.16
N SER A 462 -1.87 -24.18 -27.42
CA SER A 462 -2.39 -24.88 -26.23
C SER A 462 -1.92 -24.19 -24.94
N SER A 463 -2.55 -24.50 -23.79
CA SER A 463 -2.09 -24.06 -22.45
C SER A 463 -0.59 -24.35 -22.23
N HIS A 464 -0.12 -25.54 -22.61
CA HIS A 464 1.30 -25.92 -22.50
C HIS A 464 2.22 -25.03 -23.34
N SER A 465 1.86 -24.74 -24.60
CA SER A 465 2.65 -23.87 -25.48
C SER A 465 2.65 -22.42 -24.99
N ALA A 466 1.54 -21.93 -24.42
CA ALA A 466 1.47 -20.61 -23.79
C ALA A 466 2.41 -20.53 -22.59
N LYS A 467 2.44 -21.55 -21.72
CA LYS A 467 3.40 -21.64 -20.60
C LYS A 467 4.85 -21.63 -21.09
N ALA A 468 5.16 -22.32 -22.19
CA ALA A 468 6.49 -22.29 -22.81
C ALA A 468 6.89 -20.89 -23.30
N LEU A 469 5.98 -20.18 -23.97
CA LEU A 469 6.21 -18.80 -24.41
C LEU A 469 6.37 -17.84 -23.22
N CYS A 470 5.59 -18.00 -22.16
CA CYS A 470 5.72 -17.21 -20.93
C CYS A 470 7.09 -17.41 -20.25
N ARG A 471 7.57 -18.65 -20.12
CA ARG A 471 8.89 -18.95 -19.54
C ARG A 471 10.05 -18.28 -20.28
N ASN A 472 9.87 -18.03 -21.58
CA ASN A 472 10.88 -17.44 -22.45
C ASN A 472 10.66 -15.94 -22.69
N GLY A 473 9.76 -15.29 -21.94
CA GLY A 473 9.51 -13.85 -22.01
C GLY A 473 8.88 -13.39 -23.33
N LEU A 474 8.25 -14.31 -24.07
CA LEU A 474 7.56 -14.03 -25.33
C LEU A 474 6.06 -13.76 -25.15
N LEU A 475 5.45 -14.31 -24.10
CA LEU A 475 4.03 -14.13 -23.81
C LEU A 475 3.83 -13.68 -22.37
N VAL A 476 2.96 -12.69 -22.15
CA VAL A 476 2.54 -12.24 -20.82
C VAL A 476 1.05 -12.51 -20.66
N LEU A 477 0.67 -13.06 -19.52
CA LEU A 477 -0.74 -13.30 -19.20
C LEU A 477 -1.32 -12.06 -18.52
N LEU A 478 -2.41 -11.54 -19.06
CA LEU A 478 -3.19 -10.44 -18.50
C LEU A 478 -4.54 -10.99 -18.05
N VAL A 479 -4.68 -11.29 -16.76
CA VAL A 479 -5.91 -11.85 -16.17
C VAL A 479 -6.75 -10.75 -15.54
N ASP A 480 -7.88 -10.42 -16.15
CA ASP A 480 -8.82 -9.44 -15.61
C ASP A 480 -9.85 -10.11 -14.68
N GLY A 481 -10.15 -9.50 -13.53
CA GLY A 481 -11.14 -9.95 -12.56
C GLY A 481 -10.75 -11.23 -11.82
N PHE A 482 -9.48 -11.34 -11.41
CA PHE A 482 -8.93 -12.55 -10.79
C PHE A 482 -9.72 -13.00 -9.54
N ASP A 483 -10.30 -12.06 -8.80
CA ASP A 483 -11.17 -12.33 -7.65
C ASP A 483 -12.47 -13.07 -8.01
N GLU A 484 -13.01 -12.88 -9.21
CA GLU A 484 -14.20 -13.59 -9.68
C GLU A 484 -13.93 -15.09 -9.91
N LEU A 485 -12.68 -15.46 -10.23
CA LEU A 485 -12.26 -16.88 -10.37
C LEU A 485 -12.16 -17.60 -9.02
N LEU A 486 -12.04 -16.86 -7.92
CA LEU A 486 -11.85 -17.42 -6.57
C LEU A 486 -13.16 -17.57 -5.80
N GLY A 487 -14.22 -16.88 -6.24
CA GLY A 487 -15.53 -16.92 -5.59
C GLY A 487 -16.20 -18.30 -5.56
N SER A 488 -15.70 -19.27 -6.33
CA SER A 488 -16.16 -20.67 -6.30
C SER A 488 -15.46 -21.53 -5.24
N SER A 489 -14.23 -21.18 -4.84
CA SER A 489 -13.38 -21.97 -3.92
C SER A 489 -13.20 -21.34 -2.53
N GLY A 490 -13.72 -20.13 -2.30
CA GLY A 490 -13.53 -19.37 -1.06
C GLY A 490 -12.17 -18.66 -1.01
N TYR A 491 -12.12 -17.54 -0.27
CA TYR A 491 -10.92 -16.69 -0.14
C TYR A 491 -9.76 -17.33 0.66
N GLU A 492 -9.97 -18.50 1.25
CA GLU A 492 -8.99 -19.19 2.10
C GLU A 492 -7.81 -19.81 1.33
N ASN A 493 -7.98 -20.12 0.03
CA ASN A 493 -6.96 -20.77 -0.82
C ASN A 493 -6.58 -19.95 -2.07
N ALA A 494 -6.41 -18.64 -1.89
CA ALA A 494 -5.99 -17.68 -2.92
C ALA A 494 -4.81 -18.15 -3.82
N LEU A 495 -3.77 -18.77 -3.22
CA LEU A 495 -2.59 -19.25 -3.93
C LEU A 495 -2.86 -20.53 -4.75
N GLY A 496 -3.81 -21.36 -4.34
CA GLY A 496 -4.07 -22.66 -4.96
C GLY A 496 -4.45 -22.56 -6.44
N SER A 497 -5.09 -21.46 -6.84
CA SER A 497 -5.47 -21.20 -8.24
C SER A 497 -4.30 -20.77 -9.12
N LEU A 498 -3.22 -20.21 -8.55
CA LEU A 498 -2.03 -19.75 -9.27
C LEU A 498 -0.84 -20.72 -9.16
N GLU A 499 -0.82 -21.55 -8.12
CA GLU A 499 0.28 -22.48 -7.83
C GLU A 499 0.61 -23.42 -9.00
N PRO A 500 -0.36 -24.06 -9.70
CA PRO A 500 -0.05 -24.89 -10.88
C PRO A 500 0.72 -24.12 -11.95
N TRP A 501 0.31 -22.88 -12.21
CA TRP A 501 0.96 -22.00 -13.17
C TRP A 501 2.37 -21.60 -12.71
N PHE A 502 2.56 -21.20 -11.46
CA PHE A 502 3.90 -20.85 -10.96
C PHE A 502 4.86 -22.05 -10.95
N ASN A 503 4.38 -23.24 -10.61
CA ASN A 503 5.17 -24.48 -10.67
C ASN A 503 5.62 -24.79 -12.10
N GLU A 504 4.76 -24.60 -13.09
CA GLU A 504 5.10 -24.83 -14.50
C GLU A 504 5.95 -23.71 -15.13
N LEU A 505 5.81 -22.48 -14.63
CA LEU A 505 6.65 -21.36 -15.01
C LEU A 505 8.08 -21.46 -14.42
N ARG A 506 8.27 -22.27 -13.37
CA ARG A 506 9.58 -22.63 -12.79
C ARG A 506 10.45 -21.42 -12.43
N GLY A 507 9.83 -20.37 -11.88
CA GLY A 507 10.51 -19.14 -11.51
C GLY A 507 10.92 -18.27 -12.70
N ARG A 508 10.21 -18.35 -13.84
CA ARG A 508 10.39 -17.46 -15.00
C ARG A 508 9.05 -16.91 -15.50
N GLY A 509 9.11 -15.92 -16.37
CA GLY A 509 7.94 -15.32 -17.01
C GLY A 509 7.25 -14.24 -16.19
N VAL A 510 6.23 -13.64 -16.79
CA VAL A 510 5.48 -12.51 -16.23
C VAL A 510 3.99 -12.80 -16.27
N LEU A 511 3.32 -12.55 -15.15
CA LEU A 511 1.87 -12.62 -14.97
C LEU A 511 1.39 -11.25 -14.47
N VAL A 512 0.29 -10.75 -15.05
CA VAL A 512 -0.42 -9.57 -14.56
C VAL A 512 -1.84 -9.99 -14.23
N ALA A 513 -2.30 -9.71 -13.03
CA ALA A 513 -3.65 -10.02 -12.59
C ALA A 513 -4.34 -8.77 -12.01
N SER A 514 -5.59 -8.53 -12.39
CA SER A 514 -6.41 -7.45 -11.84
C SER A 514 -7.31 -8.00 -10.73
N ALA A 515 -7.48 -7.24 -9.65
CA ALA A 515 -8.38 -7.59 -8.55
C ALA A 515 -9.08 -6.34 -8.01
N ARG A 516 -10.26 -6.51 -7.38
CA ARG A 516 -11.01 -5.38 -6.81
C ARG A 516 -10.45 -4.91 -5.47
N SER A 517 -9.93 -5.81 -4.64
CA SER A 517 -9.46 -5.48 -3.29
C SER A 517 -7.99 -5.87 -3.06
N SER A 518 -7.30 -5.03 -2.30
CA SER A 518 -5.98 -5.33 -1.72
C SER A 518 -6.01 -6.50 -0.74
N TYR A 519 -7.20 -6.92 -0.29
CA TYR A 519 -7.47 -8.04 0.60
C TYR A 519 -7.02 -9.41 0.08
N TYR A 520 -7.32 -9.72 -1.19
CA TYR A 520 -6.85 -10.95 -1.83
C TYR A 520 -5.33 -11.07 -1.71
N LEU A 521 -4.64 -9.93 -1.76
CA LEU A 521 -3.19 -9.87 -1.75
C LEU A 521 -2.61 -10.12 -0.37
N THR A 522 -3.30 -9.75 0.70
CA THR A 522 -2.89 -10.08 2.06
C THR A 522 -2.93 -11.60 2.29
N GLN A 523 -3.99 -12.28 1.85
CA GLN A 523 -4.09 -13.74 1.93
C GLN A 523 -3.14 -14.46 0.97
N TYR A 524 -3.02 -13.97 -0.26
CA TYR A 524 -2.03 -14.44 -1.22
C TYR A 524 -0.61 -14.31 -0.65
N ARG A 525 -0.26 -13.18 -0.04
CA ARG A 525 1.05 -12.95 0.62
C ARG A 525 1.28 -13.92 1.76
N ARG A 526 0.27 -14.12 2.63
CA ARG A 526 0.35 -15.08 3.73
C ARG A 526 0.58 -16.51 3.22
N SER A 527 -0.16 -16.91 2.20
CA SER A 527 -0.03 -18.22 1.56
C SER A 527 1.32 -18.39 0.86
N LEU A 528 1.80 -17.35 0.16
CA LEU A 528 3.10 -17.34 -0.51
C LEU A 528 4.27 -17.39 0.48
N ALA A 529 4.15 -16.71 1.63
CA ALA A 529 5.15 -16.77 2.70
C ALA A 529 5.27 -18.16 3.33
N LEU A 530 4.18 -18.94 3.31
CA LEU A 530 4.15 -20.33 3.78
C LEU A 530 4.63 -21.32 2.70
N ALA A 531 4.42 -21.01 1.42
CA ALA A 531 4.81 -21.84 0.27
C ALA A 531 6.31 -21.69 -0.08
N THR A 532 7.18 -22.42 0.62
CA THR A 532 8.64 -22.35 0.43
C THR A 532 9.15 -22.88 -0.94
N HIS A 533 8.32 -23.57 -1.72
CA HIS A 533 8.68 -24.15 -3.01
C HIS A 533 8.43 -23.24 -4.22
N ILE A 534 7.71 -22.13 -4.05
CA ILE A 534 7.30 -21.24 -5.14
C ILE A 534 8.21 -20.01 -5.16
N ASN A 535 8.88 -19.76 -6.30
CA ASN A 535 9.77 -18.61 -6.45
C ASN A 535 9.12 -17.50 -7.31
N VAL A 536 8.38 -16.61 -6.67
CA VAL A 536 7.64 -15.52 -7.31
C VAL A 536 7.99 -14.18 -6.67
N ASP A 537 8.37 -13.20 -7.49
CA ASP A 537 8.52 -11.79 -7.11
C ASP A 537 7.19 -11.09 -7.40
N HIS A 538 6.59 -10.44 -6.40
CA HIS A 538 5.27 -9.85 -6.52
C HIS A 538 5.33 -8.32 -6.37
N THR A 539 4.61 -7.60 -7.22
CA THR A 539 4.53 -6.13 -7.18
C THR A 539 3.07 -5.71 -7.15
N LEU A 540 2.74 -4.82 -6.22
CA LEU A 540 1.38 -4.30 -6.05
C LEU A 540 1.25 -2.92 -6.68
N LEU A 541 0.29 -2.78 -7.59
CA LEU A 541 0.03 -1.58 -8.36
C LEU A 541 -1.38 -1.10 -8.13
N GLU A 542 -1.53 0.15 -7.70
CA GLU A 542 -2.80 0.76 -7.38
C GLU A 542 -3.20 1.80 -8.42
N LEU A 543 -4.34 1.57 -9.09
CA LEU A 543 -4.98 2.56 -9.95
C LEU A 543 -5.50 3.69 -9.09
N GLN A 544 -5.15 4.91 -9.48
CA GLN A 544 -5.68 6.10 -8.85
C GLN A 544 -6.95 6.57 -9.56
N PRO A 545 -7.94 7.09 -8.82
CA PRO A 545 -9.07 7.82 -9.40
C PRO A 545 -8.59 9.03 -10.21
N TRP A 546 -9.44 9.53 -11.10
CA TRP A 546 -9.18 10.77 -11.83
C TRP A 546 -9.12 11.97 -10.89
N THR A 547 -8.27 12.93 -11.23
CA THR A 547 -8.35 14.23 -10.59
C THR A 547 -9.62 14.97 -11.04
N LYS A 548 -10.08 15.93 -10.23
CA LYS A 548 -11.22 16.80 -10.62
C LYS A 548 -11.00 17.46 -11.99
N VAL A 549 -9.76 17.83 -12.30
CA VAL A 549 -9.38 18.46 -13.59
C VAL A 549 -9.57 17.47 -14.74
N GLU A 550 -9.15 16.22 -14.56
CA GLU A 550 -9.32 15.15 -15.56
C GLU A 550 -10.80 14.81 -15.79
N ALA A 551 -11.57 14.63 -14.71
CA ALA A 551 -13.00 14.37 -14.80
C ALA A 551 -13.72 15.51 -15.54
N LYS A 552 -13.39 16.78 -15.22
CA LYS A 552 -13.95 17.95 -15.90
C LYS A 552 -13.54 18.02 -17.38
N SER A 553 -12.26 17.74 -17.70
CA SER A 553 -11.77 17.66 -19.08
C SER A 553 -12.55 16.64 -19.88
N TYR A 554 -12.70 15.43 -19.34
CA TYR A 554 -13.45 14.36 -19.96
C TYR A 554 -14.91 14.75 -20.22
N LEU A 555 -15.62 15.26 -19.21
CA LEU A 555 -17.02 15.68 -19.39
C LEU A 555 -17.16 16.77 -20.47
N THR A 556 -16.21 17.72 -20.53
CA THR A 556 -16.19 18.77 -21.55
C THR A 556 -15.97 18.19 -22.96
N GLU A 557 -15.05 17.24 -23.10
CA GLU A 557 -14.81 16.50 -24.35
C GLU A 557 -16.04 15.72 -24.80
N MET A 558 -16.84 15.22 -23.86
CA MET A 558 -18.10 14.51 -24.13
C MET A 558 -19.28 15.45 -24.42
N GLY A 559 -19.06 16.76 -24.49
CA GLY A 559 -20.09 17.73 -24.84
C GLY A 559 -20.90 18.29 -23.67
N ALA A 560 -20.44 18.12 -22.42
CA ALA A 560 -21.03 18.81 -21.28
C ALA A 560 -20.83 20.33 -21.39
N ASN A 561 -21.90 21.10 -21.32
CA ASN A 561 -21.83 22.56 -21.34
C ASN A 561 -21.34 23.13 -19.99
N GLU A 562 -20.84 24.36 -20.01
CA GLU A 562 -20.29 24.99 -18.81
C GLU A 562 -21.34 25.20 -17.70
N SER A 563 -22.63 25.33 -18.06
CA SER A 563 -23.74 25.45 -17.12
C SER A 563 -23.99 24.15 -16.35
N ALA A 564 -23.97 22.99 -17.01
CA ALA A 564 -24.14 21.69 -16.37
C ALA A 564 -22.94 21.36 -15.47
N LEU A 565 -21.73 21.76 -15.87
CA LEU A 565 -20.55 21.60 -15.01
C LEU A 565 -20.58 22.52 -13.78
N LYS A 566 -21.21 23.70 -13.88
CA LYS A 566 -21.42 24.61 -12.74
C LYS A 566 -22.52 24.13 -11.80
N SER A 567 -23.48 23.32 -12.26
CA SER A 567 -24.50 22.74 -11.40
C SER A 567 -24.02 21.54 -10.59
N VAL A 568 -22.90 20.91 -10.96
CA VAL A 568 -22.27 19.84 -10.17
C VAL A 568 -21.71 20.43 -8.88
N LYS A 569 -22.25 19.98 -7.73
CA LYS A 569 -21.86 20.45 -6.40
C LYS A 569 -20.42 19.98 -6.08
N GLU A 570 -19.67 20.73 -5.27
CA GLU A 570 -18.26 20.38 -4.95
C GLU A 570 -18.08 18.95 -4.42
N ARG A 571 -19.04 18.49 -3.61
CA ARG A 571 -19.07 17.14 -3.06
C ARG A 571 -19.37 16.03 -4.08
N GLU A 572 -19.85 16.32 -5.28
CA GLU A 572 -20.16 15.34 -6.33
C GLU A 572 -18.91 14.94 -7.14
N TRP A 573 -17.90 15.81 -7.15
CA TRP A 573 -16.66 15.59 -7.90
C TRP A 573 -15.85 14.36 -7.45
N PRO A 574 -15.74 14.01 -6.16
CA PRO A 574 -15.12 12.76 -5.73
C PRO A 574 -15.74 11.52 -6.35
N VAL A 575 -17.04 11.51 -6.67
CA VAL A 575 -17.67 10.36 -7.35
C VAL A 575 -17.39 10.38 -8.85
N LEU A 576 -17.39 11.56 -9.47
CA LEU A 576 -16.97 11.72 -10.86
C LEU A 576 -15.46 11.46 -11.08
N SER A 577 -14.67 11.30 -10.01
CA SER A 577 -13.30 10.81 -10.11
C SER A 577 -13.21 9.35 -10.60
N VAL A 578 -14.30 8.59 -10.47
CA VAL A 578 -14.36 7.22 -10.98
C VAL A 578 -14.77 7.30 -12.47
N PRO A 579 -13.92 6.83 -13.41
CA PRO A 579 -14.18 6.88 -14.85
C PRO A 579 -15.56 6.35 -15.24
N PHE A 580 -15.99 5.21 -14.67
CA PHE A 580 -17.31 4.66 -14.92
C PHE A 580 -18.45 5.62 -14.58
N PHE A 581 -18.35 6.32 -13.45
CA PHE A 581 -19.37 7.27 -12.99
C PHE A 581 -19.37 8.55 -13.84
N ALA A 582 -18.20 9.04 -14.23
CA ALA A 582 -18.08 10.16 -15.16
C ALA A 582 -18.67 9.82 -16.56
N LYS A 583 -18.44 8.60 -17.05
CA LYS A 583 -19.04 8.09 -18.29
C LYS A 583 -20.57 8.04 -18.18
N ALA A 584 -21.10 7.48 -17.09
CA ALA A 584 -22.54 7.41 -16.87
C ALA A 584 -23.19 8.81 -16.83
N PHE A 585 -22.55 9.77 -16.16
CA PHE A 585 -23.02 11.15 -16.10
C PHE A 585 -22.95 11.85 -17.48
N ALA A 586 -21.86 11.67 -18.24
CA ALA A 586 -21.74 12.20 -19.60
C ALA A 586 -22.82 11.65 -20.54
N ALA A 587 -23.08 10.35 -20.47
CA ALA A 587 -24.13 9.68 -21.22
C ALA A 587 -25.53 10.25 -20.90
N TRP A 588 -25.81 10.47 -19.62
CA TRP A 588 -27.07 11.09 -19.20
C TRP A 588 -27.20 12.51 -19.76
N LEU A 589 -26.13 13.32 -19.68
CA LEU A 589 -26.12 14.68 -20.23
C LEU A 589 -26.38 14.70 -21.73
N ALA A 590 -25.80 13.76 -22.49
CA ALA A 590 -25.99 13.66 -23.93
C ALA A 590 -27.46 13.34 -24.31
N ARG A 591 -28.17 12.55 -23.49
CA ARG A 591 -29.59 12.22 -23.70
C ARG A 591 -30.54 13.37 -23.36
N GLN A 592 -30.10 14.30 -22.49
CA GLN A 592 -30.93 15.36 -21.92
C GLN A 592 -30.78 16.72 -22.61
N GLN A 593 -29.97 16.84 -23.68
CA GLN A 593 -29.70 18.11 -24.37
C GLN A 593 -30.96 18.87 -24.86
N ASP A 594 -32.15 18.24 -24.91
CA ASP A 594 -33.42 18.85 -25.34
C ASP A 594 -34.46 19.09 -24.22
N SER A 595 -34.14 18.81 -22.95
CA SER A 595 -35.11 18.85 -21.84
C SER A 595 -34.77 19.95 -20.82
N ALA A 596 -35.70 20.89 -20.62
CA ALA A 596 -35.59 21.98 -19.65
C ALA A 596 -35.85 21.55 -18.18
N GLN A 597 -35.74 20.25 -17.88
CA GLN A 597 -35.97 19.73 -16.53
C GLN A 597 -34.76 20.00 -15.62
N ALA A 598 -35.03 20.12 -14.32
CA ALA A 598 -33.98 20.23 -13.32
C ALA A 598 -33.06 19.02 -13.40
N ILE A 599 -31.74 19.28 -13.47
CA ILE A 599 -30.73 18.22 -13.50
C ILE A 599 -30.82 17.47 -12.16
N PRO A 600 -31.15 16.17 -12.14
CA PRO A 600 -31.07 15.36 -10.95
C PRO A 600 -29.64 15.33 -10.43
N SER A 601 -29.45 15.14 -9.13
CA SER A 601 -28.11 15.02 -8.55
C SER A 601 -27.30 13.96 -9.28
N VAL A 602 -25.99 14.22 -9.45
CA VAL A 602 -25.03 13.30 -10.08
C VAL A 602 -25.13 11.90 -9.48
N TYR A 603 -25.38 11.85 -8.17
CA TYR A 603 -25.51 10.63 -7.39
C TYR A 603 -26.64 9.72 -7.86
N GLU A 604 -27.82 10.26 -8.10
CA GLU A 604 -28.96 9.46 -8.54
C GLU A 604 -28.70 8.84 -9.91
N ILE A 605 -28.16 9.65 -10.83
CA ILE A 605 -27.82 9.20 -12.18
C ILE A 605 -26.79 8.07 -12.12
N VAL A 606 -25.79 8.21 -11.27
CA VAL A 606 -24.66 7.30 -11.18
C VAL A 606 -25.01 6.02 -10.41
N VAL A 607 -25.72 6.12 -9.29
CA VAL A 607 -26.14 4.98 -8.46
C VAL A 607 -27.13 4.11 -9.22
N GLU A 608 -28.06 4.70 -9.97
CA GLU A 608 -29.00 3.91 -10.78
C GLU A 608 -28.27 3.08 -11.83
N GLN A 609 -27.39 3.71 -12.61
CA GLN A 609 -26.57 3.03 -13.61
C GLN A 609 -25.62 2.00 -13.00
N TYR A 610 -25.20 2.23 -11.76
CA TYR A 610 -24.40 1.28 -11.00
C TYR A 610 -25.23 0.04 -10.62
N LEU A 611 -26.41 0.21 -10.03
CA LEU A 611 -27.29 -0.88 -9.60
C LEU A 611 -27.74 -1.74 -10.79
N GLU A 612 -28.13 -1.11 -11.91
CA GLU A 612 -28.48 -1.81 -13.16
C GLU A 612 -27.32 -2.70 -13.64
N ARG A 613 -26.10 -2.16 -13.62
CA ARG A 613 -24.90 -2.90 -14.03
C ARG A 613 -24.63 -4.10 -13.12
N GLU A 614 -24.80 -3.94 -11.82
CA GLU A 614 -24.49 -4.98 -10.85
C GLU A 614 -25.54 -6.09 -10.82
N ALA A 615 -26.82 -5.75 -10.96
CA ALA A 615 -27.89 -6.74 -11.12
C ALA A 615 -27.64 -7.69 -12.31
N LEU A 616 -27.11 -7.16 -13.43
CA LEU A 616 -26.76 -7.98 -14.60
C LEU A 616 -25.65 -8.99 -14.35
N LYS A 617 -24.70 -8.70 -13.44
CA LYS A 617 -23.66 -9.66 -13.04
C LYS A 617 -24.17 -10.73 -12.10
N LEU A 618 -25.25 -10.44 -11.38
CA LEU A 618 -25.93 -11.36 -10.47
C LEU A 618 -26.96 -12.20 -11.23
N ARG A 619 -26.55 -12.75 -12.38
CA ARG A 619 -27.36 -13.69 -13.15
C ARG A 619 -26.67 -15.03 -13.20
N ASP A 620 -27.36 -16.06 -12.76
CA ASP A 620 -26.92 -17.45 -12.96
C ASP A 620 -27.43 -17.94 -14.33
N PRO A 621 -26.57 -18.55 -15.17
CA PRO A 621 -26.98 -19.07 -16.47
C PRO A 621 -28.10 -20.11 -16.43
N ASN A 622 -28.28 -20.82 -15.31
CA ASN A 622 -29.25 -21.89 -15.14
C ASN A 622 -30.43 -21.49 -14.24
N ALA A 623 -30.22 -20.62 -13.25
CA ALA A 623 -31.24 -20.22 -12.27
C ALA A 623 -31.86 -18.83 -12.52
N GLY A 624 -31.33 -18.04 -13.47
CA GLY A 624 -31.85 -16.71 -13.80
C GLY A 624 -31.28 -15.60 -12.91
N GLU A 625 -32.05 -14.53 -12.72
CA GLU A 625 -31.63 -13.35 -11.95
C GLU A 625 -31.62 -13.63 -10.45
N LEU A 626 -30.47 -13.42 -9.79
CA LEU A 626 -30.28 -13.67 -8.37
C LEU A 626 -30.71 -12.48 -7.50
N LEU A 627 -30.54 -11.24 -7.97
CA LEU A 627 -31.06 -10.02 -7.35
C LEU A 627 -31.36 -9.00 -8.44
N SER A 628 -32.56 -8.39 -8.39
CA SER A 628 -32.91 -7.27 -9.24
C SER A 628 -32.23 -5.97 -8.82
N ALA A 629 -32.25 -4.94 -9.67
CA ALA A 629 -31.71 -3.62 -9.30
C ALA A 629 -32.43 -3.02 -8.08
N ASP A 630 -33.74 -3.27 -7.94
CA ASP A 630 -34.54 -2.82 -6.82
C ASP A 630 -34.18 -3.56 -5.53
N GLU A 631 -34.08 -4.89 -5.59
CA GLU A 631 -33.65 -5.71 -4.45
C GLU A 631 -32.22 -5.39 -4.04
N LEU A 632 -31.34 -5.09 -5.00
CA LEU A 632 -29.96 -4.69 -4.71
C LEU A 632 -29.90 -3.31 -4.02
N ARG A 633 -30.78 -2.38 -4.42
CA ARG A 633 -30.93 -1.08 -3.76
C ARG A 633 -31.40 -1.25 -2.31
N GLU A 634 -32.37 -2.12 -2.08
CA GLU A 634 -32.87 -2.45 -0.75
C GLU A 634 -31.77 -3.11 0.09
N LEU A 635 -31.04 -4.07 -0.47
CA LEU A 635 -29.93 -4.74 0.21
C LEU A 635 -28.85 -3.76 0.67
N PHE A 636 -28.39 -2.85 -0.19
CA PHE A 636 -27.40 -1.86 0.23
C PHE A 636 -27.94 -0.89 1.28
N SER A 637 -29.24 -0.58 1.24
CA SER A 637 -29.90 0.23 2.27
C SER A 637 -29.92 -0.47 3.64
N GLU A 638 -30.28 -1.76 3.68
CA GLU A 638 -30.24 -2.57 4.91
C GLU A 638 -28.81 -2.71 5.46
N ILE A 639 -27.82 -2.88 4.58
CA ILE A 639 -26.40 -2.95 4.96
C ILE A 639 -25.94 -1.64 5.59
N ALA A 640 -26.25 -0.48 4.97
CA ALA A 640 -25.88 0.82 5.51
C ALA A 640 -26.53 1.09 6.87
N GLU A 641 -27.79 0.69 7.05
CA GLU A 641 -28.48 0.77 8.35
C GLU A 641 -27.82 -0.12 9.42
N THR A 642 -27.47 -1.34 9.05
CA THR A 642 -26.81 -2.30 9.96
C THR A 642 -25.44 -1.80 10.40
N MET A 643 -24.64 -1.26 9.46
CA MET A 643 -23.37 -0.58 9.76
C MET A 643 -23.56 0.57 10.75
N GLN A 644 -24.55 1.43 10.49
CA GLN A 644 -24.85 2.56 11.36
C GLN A 644 -25.27 2.12 12.77
N SER A 645 -26.05 1.04 12.87
CA SER A 645 -26.59 0.49 14.12
C SER A 645 -25.53 -0.27 14.94
N THR A 646 -24.53 -0.84 14.29
CA THR A 646 -23.42 -1.56 14.94
C THR A 646 -22.23 -0.65 15.29
N THR A 647 -22.31 0.64 14.97
CA THR A 647 -21.20 1.62 15.07
C THR A 647 -19.96 1.26 14.24
N SER A 648 -20.10 0.33 13.29
CA SER A 648 -19.02 -0.18 12.44
C SER A 648 -19.26 0.22 10.99
N ARG A 649 -18.21 0.65 10.29
CA ARG A 649 -18.27 0.86 8.82
C ARG A 649 -18.06 -0.43 8.03
N GLU A 650 -17.96 -1.55 8.74
CA GLU A 650 -17.79 -2.88 8.17
C GLU A 650 -18.76 -3.87 8.83
N ILE A 651 -19.31 -4.82 8.06
CA ILE A 651 -20.24 -5.85 8.54
C ILE A 651 -19.67 -7.24 8.32
N GLU A 652 -20.04 -8.21 9.14
CA GLU A 652 -19.60 -9.59 8.95
C GLU A 652 -20.40 -10.31 7.86
N GLN A 653 -19.87 -11.43 7.37
CA GLN A 653 -20.56 -12.24 6.35
C GLN A 653 -21.95 -12.70 6.80
N SER A 654 -22.11 -13.05 8.09
CA SER A 654 -23.40 -13.46 8.66
C SER A 654 -24.42 -12.34 8.60
N ASP A 655 -24.03 -11.10 8.91
CA ASP A 655 -24.91 -9.94 8.85
C ASP A 655 -25.30 -9.61 7.40
N LEU A 656 -24.35 -9.77 6.47
CA LEU A 656 -24.59 -9.55 5.05
C LEU A 656 -25.59 -10.58 4.49
N VAL A 657 -25.52 -11.83 4.93
CA VAL A 657 -26.51 -12.87 4.62
C VAL A 657 -27.87 -12.52 5.24
N ALA A 658 -27.90 -12.09 6.51
CA ALA A 658 -29.14 -11.69 7.18
C ALA A 658 -29.84 -10.51 6.48
N CYS A 659 -29.09 -9.52 6.00
CA CYS A 659 -29.64 -8.43 5.19
C CYS A 659 -30.25 -8.95 3.87
N ALA A 660 -29.58 -9.90 3.20
CA ALA A 660 -30.09 -10.49 1.97
C ALA A 660 -31.36 -11.35 2.21
N GLU A 661 -31.40 -12.08 3.32
CA GLU A 661 -32.57 -12.84 3.78
C GLU A 661 -33.77 -11.93 4.05
N ALA A 662 -33.53 -10.78 4.69
CA ALA A 662 -34.57 -9.79 4.95
C ALA A 662 -35.16 -9.19 3.66
N VAL A 663 -34.32 -8.89 2.66
CA VAL A 663 -34.77 -8.34 1.37
C VAL A 663 -35.49 -9.39 0.52
N VAL A 664 -34.97 -10.62 0.46
CA VAL A 664 -35.60 -11.70 -0.32
C VAL A 664 -36.86 -12.22 0.39
N GLY A 665 -36.99 -12.01 1.70
CA GLY A 665 -38.12 -12.44 2.51
C GLY A 665 -38.09 -13.94 2.83
N THR A 666 -36.90 -14.48 3.12
CA THR A 666 -36.71 -15.92 3.40
C THR A 666 -35.57 -16.17 4.38
N ASP A 667 -35.74 -17.16 5.27
CA ASP A 667 -34.71 -17.60 6.22
C ASP A 667 -33.77 -18.69 5.63
N ALA A 668 -33.95 -19.04 4.35
CA ALA A 668 -33.21 -20.09 3.67
C ALA A 668 -32.72 -19.62 2.29
N LEU A 669 -31.82 -18.64 2.29
CA LEU A 669 -31.39 -17.93 1.08
C LEU A 669 -30.91 -18.85 -0.05
N ASP A 670 -30.10 -19.85 0.25
CA ASP A 670 -29.58 -20.79 -0.75
C ASP A 670 -30.64 -21.77 -1.29
N GLN A 671 -31.77 -21.96 -0.59
CA GLN A 671 -32.90 -22.74 -1.12
C GLN A 671 -33.75 -21.90 -2.08
N ALA A 672 -33.96 -20.62 -1.73
CA ALA A 672 -34.74 -19.70 -2.55
C ALA A 672 -33.98 -19.23 -3.79
N ARG A 673 -32.67 -18.93 -3.64
CA ARG A 673 -31.79 -18.42 -4.69
C ARG A 673 -30.42 -19.11 -4.64
N PRO A 674 -30.31 -20.33 -5.21
CA PRO A 674 -29.09 -21.12 -5.14
C PRO A 674 -27.86 -20.35 -5.64
N GLY A 675 -26.82 -20.28 -4.79
CA GLY A 675 -25.54 -19.66 -5.13
C GLY A 675 -25.45 -18.16 -4.80
N LEU A 676 -26.54 -17.52 -4.36
CA LEU A 676 -26.53 -16.11 -3.94
C LEU A 676 -25.58 -15.89 -2.77
N THR A 677 -25.59 -16.76 -1.75
CA THR A 677 -24.70 -16.64 -0.56
C THR A 677 -23.21 -16.56 -0.92
N ARG A 678 -22.79 -17.27 -1.98
CA ARG A 678 -21.39 -17.23 -2.47
C ARG A 678 -21.10 -15.95 -3.26
N ARG A 679 -22.11 -15.42 -3.96
CA ARG A 679 -22.00 -14.19 -4.74
C ARG A 679 -22.05 -12.93 -3.87
N LEU A 680 -22.69 -13.01 -2.71
CA LEU A 680 -22.79 -11.94 -1.72
C LEU A 680 -21.41 -11.39 -1.30
N SER A 681 -20.42 -12.27 -1.07
CA SER A 681 -19.03 -11.85 -0.78
C SER A 681 -18.30 -11.21 -1.97
N SER A 682 -18.90 -11.28 -3.16
CA SER A 682 -18.39 -10.68 -4.40
C SER A 682 -19.25 -9.53 -4.92
N LEU A 683 -20.23 -9.07 -4.13
CA LEU A 683 -21.05 -7.91 -4.49
C LEU A 683 -20.15 -6.72 -4.74
N CYS A 684 -20.30 -6.12 -5.91
CA CYS A 684 -19.61 -4.88 -6.18
C CYS A 684 -20.21 -3.80 -5.29
N GLY A 685 -19.35 -2.94 -4.74
CA GLY A 685 -19.76 -1.81 -3.90
C GLY A 685 -19.33 -2.00 -2.47
N LEU A 686 -19.04 -3.25 -2.07
CA LEU A 686 -18.42 -3.59 -0.81
C LEU A 686 -16.95 -3.99 -1.04
N GLY A 687 -16.03 -3.33 -0.33
CA GLY A 687 -14.69 -3.84 -0.09
C GLY A 687 -14.74 -4.91 1.00
N VAL A 688 -13.77 -5.83 0.97
CA VAL A 688 -13.63 -6.88 1.98
C VAL A 688 -12.35 -6.63 2.79
N ALA A 689 -12.43 -6.76 4.11
CA ALA A 689 -11.36 -6.71 5.09
C ALA A 689 -11.45 -7.96 5.99
N PHE A 690 -10.39 -8.26 6.75
CA PHE A 690 -10.42 -9.31 7.78
C PHE A 690 -10.18 -8.65 9.12
N ASP A 691 -10.92 -9.03 10.15
CA ASP A 691 -10.61 -8.65 11.51
C ASP A 691 -9.31 -9.33 12.02
N ALA A 692 -8.87 -9.01 13.23
CA ALA A 692 -7.70 -9.64 13.85
C ALA A 692 -7.85 -11.18 14.03
N SER A 693 -9.08 -11.68 13.99
CA SER A 693 -9.46 -13.11 14.10
C SER A 693 -9.36 -13.84 12.76
N GLY A 694 -9.38 -13.13 11.64
CA GLY A 694 -9.48 -13.70 10.30
C GLY A 694 -10.92 -13.92 9.81
N HIS A 695 -11.92 -13.24 10.37
CA HIS A 695 -13.30 -13.21 9.88
C HIS A 695 -13.51 -12.10 8.84
N SER A 696 -14.23 -12.42 7.76
CA SER A 696 -14.45 -11.49 6.65
C SER A 696 -15.39 -10.36 7.09
N GLN A 697 -14.94 -9.12 6.97
CA GLN A 697 -15.69 -7.89 7.16
C GLN A 697 -15.89 -7.18 5.81
N PHE A 698 -17.05 -6.58 5.59
CA PHE A 698 -17.46 -5.97 4.32
C PHE A 698 -17.83 -4.51 4.56
N GLY A 699 -17.24 -3.56 3.84
CA GLY A 699 -17.49 -2.12 3.98
C GLY A 699 -17.74 -1.45 2.64
N PHE A 700 -18.47 -0.33 2.56
CA PHE A 700 -18.68 0.34 1.28
C PHE A 700 -17.36 0.83 0.65
N SER A 701 -17.27 0.70 -0.68
CA SER A 701 -16.07 1.11 -1.45
C SER A 701 -15.84 2.62 -1.41
N HIS A 702 -16.91 3.39 -1.19
CA HIS A 702 -16.87 4.84 -1.02
C HIS A 702 -17.83 5.24 0.10
N GLU A 703 -17.37 6.09 1.02
CA GLU A 703 -18.21 6.62 2.13
C GLU A 703 -19.47 7.31 1.60
N VAL A 704 -19.35 7.93 0.42
CA VAL A 704 -20.45 8.62 -0.24
C VAL A 704 -21.56 7.66 -0.68
N LEU A 705 -21.23 6.43 -1.08
CA LEU A 705 -22.25 5.41 -1.36
C LEU A 705 -22.93 4.97 -0.07
N PHE A 706 -22.16 4.79 1.01
CA PHE A 706 -22.71 4.51 2.33
C PHE A 706 -23.72 5.58 2.75
N ASP A 707 -23.34 6.86 2.69
CA ASP A 707 -24.21 7.98 3.05
C ASP A 707 -25.51 8.00 2.19
N CYS A 708 -25.42 7.54 0.94
CA CYS A 708 -26.54 7.56 -0.01
C CYS A 708 -27.55 6.47 0.35
N PHE A 709 -27.07 5.26 0.58
CA PHE A 709 -27.90 4.14 1.00
C PHE A 709 -28.43 4.30 2.43
N LEU A 710 -27.68 4.99 3.31
CA LEU A 710 -28.15 5.40 4.63
C LEU A 710 -29.29 6.42 4.51
N SER A 711 -29.18 7.40 3.62
CA SER A 711 -30.28 8.33 3.33
C SER A 711 -31.53 7.60 2.82
N LEU A 712 -31.38 6.58 1.98
CA LEU A 712 -32.51 5.74 1.53
C LEU A 712 -33.14 4.96 2.70
N SER A 713 -32.36 4.45 3.65
CA SER A 713 -32.90 3.81 4.86
C SER A 713 -33.72 4.81 5.69
N LEU A 714 -33.21 6.03 5.88
CA LEU A 714 -33.93 7.11 6.55
C LEU A 714 -35.25 7.46 5.86
N GLN A 715 -35.25 7.56 4.52
CA GLN A 715 -36.45 7.80 3.72
C GLN A 715 -37.50 6.69 3.90
N ARG A 716 -37.07 5.43 3.93
CA ARG A 716 -37.96 4.28 4.16
C ARG A 716 -38.58 4.32 5.56
N LYS A 717 -37.78 4.60 6.59
CA LYS A 717 -38.29 4.75 7.97
C LYS A 717 -39.30 5.89 8.10
N LEU A 718 -39.12 6.98 7.35
CA LEU A 718 -40.05 8.11 7.33
C LEU A 718 -41.31 7.85 6.49
N SER A 719 -41.21 7.04 5.45
CA SER A 719 -42.34 6.70 4.56
C SER A 719 -43.25 5.60 5.14
N GLY A 720 -42.72 4.78 6.06
CA GLY A 720 -43.48 3.74 6.76
C GLY A 720 -44.27 4.24 7.97
N VAL A 721 -45.11 3.37 8.56
CA VAL A 721 -45.83 3.59 9.84
C VAL A 721 -44.86 3.45 11.05
N VAL A 722 -43.60 3.87 10.90
CA VAL A 722 -42.56 3.67 11.90
C VAL A 722 -42.41 4.91 12.76
N SER A 723 -42.48 4.74 14.08
CA SER A 723 -42.47 5.83 15.06
C SER A 723 -41.14 6.60 15.06
N ALA A 724 -41.19 7.92 15.27
CA ALA A 724 -40.02 8.80 15.44
C ALA A 724 -38.93 8.26 16.40
N LYS A 725 -39.31 7.36 17.33
CA LYS A 725 -38.37 6.64 18.20
C LYS A 725 -37.34 5.81 17.45
N SER A 726 -37.68 5.21 16.31
CA SER A 726 -36.75 4.41 15.50
C SER A 726 -35.66 5.29 14.87
N ILE A 727 -36.05 6.46 14.35
CA ILE A 727 -35.11 7.46 13.81
C ILE A 727 -34.20 7.96 14.91
N ILE A 728 -34.76 8.38 16.06
CA ILE A 728 -33.97 8.83 17.21
C ILE A 728 -32.99 7.73 17.67
N GLY A 729 -33.42 6.47 17.69
CA GLY A 729 -32.55 5.34 17.98
C GLY A 729 -31.34 5.29 17.05
N LEU A 730 -31.55 5.34 15.73
CA LEU A 730 -30.48 5.33 14.73
C LEU A 730 -29.55 6.56 14.84
N LEU A 731 -30.11 7.74 15.11
CA LEU A 731 -29.36 8.98 15.30
C LEU A 731 -28.56 9.00 16.61
N SER A 732 -28.88 8.15 17.58
CA SER A 732 -28.18 8.09 18.87
C SER A 732 -26.91 7.22 18.83
N THR A 733 -26.77 6.35 17.81
CA THR A 733 -25.76 5.28 17.80
C THR A 733 -24.36 5.75 17.41
N SER A 734 -24.21 6.41 16.26
CA SER A 734 -22.93 6.93 15.79
C SER A 734 -23.11 8.19 14.93
N LYS A 735 -22.05 8.97 14.72
CA LYS A 735 -22.12 10.23 13.95
C LYS A 735 -22.46 9.95 12.48
N ILE A 736 -23.43 10.68 11.96
CA ILE A 736 -23.87 10.63 10.56
C ILE A 736 -23.28 11.83 9.83
N ASN A 737 -22.83 11.61 8.59
CA ASN A 737 -22.39 12.68 7.72
C ASN A 737 -23.60 13.55 7.31
N PRO A 738 -23.57 14.89 7.48
CA PRO A 738 -24.68 15.77 7.12
C PRO A 738 -25.23 15.59 5.69
N VAL A 739 -24.37 15.14 4.76
CA VAL A 739 -24.76 14.84 3.37
C VAL A 739 -25.92 13.83 3.28
N ALA A 740 -26.00 12.86 4.19
CA ALA A 740 -27.11 11.90 4.21
C ALA A 740 -28.47 12.58 4.51
N PHE A 741 -28.47 13.63 5.36
CA PHE A 741 -29.66 14.42 5.66
C PHE A 741 -30.02 15.38 4.52
N GLU A 742 -29.03 16.00 3.88
CA GLU A 742 -29.26 16.83 2.69
C GLU A 742 -29.98 16.01 1.61
N TRP A 743 -29.49 14.79 1.31
CA TRP A 743 -30.16 13.91 0.34
C TRP A 743 -31.55 13.46 0.77
N LEU A 744 -31.77 13.24 2.07
CA LEU A 744 -33.09 12.90 2.59
C LEU A 744 -34.09 14.02 2.27
N LEU A 745 -33.71 15.26 2.54
CA LEU A 745 -34.57 16.43 2.31
C LEU A 745 -34.73 16.75 0.81
N GLU A 746 -33.67 16.57 0.02
CA GLU A 746 -33.71 16.77 -1.43
C GLU A 746 -34.65 15.75 -2.11
N LYS A 747 -34.62 14.48 -1.67
CA LYS A 747 -35.41 13.39 -2.27
C LYS A 747 -36.82 13.27 -1.72
N MET A 748 -37.00 13.59 -0.45
CA MET A 748 -38.29 13.56 0.22
C MET A 748 -38.56 14.93 0.86
N PRO A 749 -38.95 15.97 0.09
CA PRO A 749 -39.22 17.29 0.66
C PRO A 749 -40.28 17.28 1.78
N ALA A 750 -41.25 16.35 1.71
CA ALA A 750 -42.24 16.13 2.75
C ALA A 750 -41.64 15.70 4.10
N SER A 751 -40.41 15.15 4.11
CA SER A 751 -39.71 14.78 5.35
C SER A 751 -39.47 15.98 6.26
N LEU A 752 -39.36 17.19 5.71
CA LEU A 752 -39.20 18.42 6.50
C LEU A 752 -40.38 18.61 7.46
N GLU A 753 -41.61 18.53 6.96
CA GLU A 753 -42.81 18.66 7.78
C GLU A 753 -42.99 17.47 8.73
N ILE A 754 -42.68 16.25 8.27
CA ILE A 754 -42.77 15.04 9.10
C ILE A 754 -41.81 15.13 10.28
N LEU A 755 -40.55 15.48 10.05
CA LEU A 755 -39.52 15.59 11.08
C LEU A 755 -39.81 16.74 12.04
N ALA A 756 -40.20 17.91 11.54
CA ALA A 756 -40.54 19.06 12.37
C ALA A 756 -41.71 18.77 13.35
N ASN A 757 -42.67 17.94 12.93
CA ASN A 757 -43.84 17.59 13.74
C ASN A 757 -43.62 16.40 14.68
N ASN A 758 -42.73 15.48 14.34
CA ASN A 758 -42.61 14.20 15.04
C ASN A 758 -41.29 14.00 15.81
N VAL A 759 -40.26 14.81 15.55
CA VAL A 759 -38.95 14.73 16.22
C VAL A 759 -38.79 15.90 17.18
N GLU A 760 -38.46 15.59 18.43
CA GLU A 760 -38.11 16.61 19.42
C GLU A 760 -36.64 17.01 19.27
N PHE A 761 -36.39 18.22 18.79
CA PHE A 761 -35.05 18.81 18.70
C PHE A 761 -34.61 19.39 20.05
N SER A 762 -34.65 18.55 21.09
CA SER A 762 -34.21 18.87 22.44
C SER A 762 -33.42 17.70 23.03
N VAL A 763 -32.19 17.96 23.44
CA VAL A 763 -31.32 16.96 24.08
C VAL A 763 -30.98 17.41 25.50
N GLN A 764 -31.14 16.51 26.46
CA GLN A 764 -30.79 16.76 27.86
C GLN A 764 -29.31 16.44 28.11
N ALA A 765 -28.68 17.10 29.08
CA ALA A 765 -27.26 16.92 29.36
C ALA A 765 -26.92 15.48 29.84
N GLY A 766 -25.96 14.83 29.17
CA GLY A 766 -25.46 13.48 29.49
C GLY A 766 -24.37 13.02 28.50
N ASN A 767 -23.62 11.95 28.83
CA ASN A 767 -22.53 11.45 27.95
C ASN A 767 -23.04 10.83 26.63
N GLU A 768 -24.16 10.09 26.66
CA GLU A 768 -24.85 9.56 25.47
C GLU A 768 -25.51 10.65 24.61
N ALA A 769 -25.69 11.86 25.16
CA ALA A 769 -26.33 12.98 24.46
C ALA A 769 -25.42 13.64 23.41
N THR A 770 -24.12 13.37 23.39
CA THR A 770 -23.18 14.07 22.48
C THR A 770 -23.35 13.68 21.01
N VAL A 771 -23.47 12.38 20.70
CA VAL A 771 -23.70 11.89 19.32
C VAL A 771 -25.06 12.32 18.81
N LEU A 772 -26.11 12.12 19.62
CA LEU A 772 -27.46 12.53 19.27
C LEU A 772 -27.57 14.04 19.05
N ALA A 773 -26.96 14.85 19.93
CA ALA A 773 -26.93 16.31 19.77
C ALA A 773 -26.22 16.75 18.48
N SER A 774 -25.17 16.05 18.07
CA SER A 774 -24.47 16.31 16.80
C SER A 774 -25.34 15.95 15.59
N ASN A 775 -25.95 14.77 15.59
CA ASN A 775 -26.77 14.30 14.47
C ASN A 775 -28.08 15.10 14.33
N LEU A 776 -28.78 15.38 15.44
CA LEU A 776 -29.97 16.23 15.43
C LEU A 776 -29.64 17.67 15.07
N GLY A 777 -28.47 18.18 15.49
CA GLY A 777 -27.99 19.49 15.08
C GLY A 777 -27.75 19.57 13.57
N ALA A 778 -26.99 18.63 13.00
CA ALA A 778 -26.75 18.54 11.56
C ALA A 778 -28.06 18.41 10.76
N LEU A 779 -28.99 17.53 11.20
CA LEU A 779 -30.29 17.38 10.57
C LEU A 779 -31.10 18.70 10.61
N TRP A 780 -31.13 19.36 11.76
CA TRP A 780 -31.85 20.63 11.93
C TRP A 780 -31.27 21.74 11.05
N GLU A 781 -29.95 21.79 10.88
CA GLU A 781 -29.26 22.75 10.00
C GLU A 781 -29.59 22.52 8.52
N GLU A 782 -29.60 21.27 8.07
CA GLU A 782 -30.00 20.94 6.69
C GLU A 782 -31.49 21.27 6.45
N MET A 783 -32.35 21.02 7.45
CA MET A 783 -33.75 21.45 7.41
C MET A 783 -33.88 22.98 7.36
N LEU A 784 -33.07 23.71 8.13
CA LEU A 784 -33.02 25.19 8.12
C LEU A 784 -32.63 25.71 6.74
N GLY A 785 -31.60 25.12 6.11
CA GLY A 785 -31.15 25.47 4.77
C GLY A 785 -32.25 25.24 3.72
N THR A 786 -32.91 24.08 3.80
CA THR A 786 -34.01 23.70 2.90
C THR A 786 -35.23 24.60 3.08
N ASN A 787 -35.52 25.02 4.32
CA ASN A 787 -36.63 25.92 4.66
C ASN A 787 -36.28 27.41 4.45
N GLN A 788 -35.40 27.74 3.51
CA GLN A 788 -35.02 29.13 3.20
C GLN A 788 -34.52 29.93 4.42
N CYS A 789 -33.76 29.28 5.30
CA CYS A 789 -33.26 29.85 6.56
C CYS A 789 -34.35 30.18 7.60
N ILE A 790 -35.60 29.73 7.42
CA ILE A 790 -36.64 29.83 8.44
C ILE A 790 -36.50 28.63 9.39
N PRO A 791 -36.41 28.82 10.73
CA PRO A 791 -36.33 27.73 11.68
C PRO A 791 -37.41 26.66 11.43
N PRO A 792 -37.04 25.38 11.21
CA PRO A 792 -38.02 24.32 10.98
C PRO A 792 -38.85 24.02 12.25
N THR A 793 -38.28 24.32 13.43
CA THR A 793 -38.95 24.23 14.73
C THR A 793 -38.63 25.46 15.58
N LEU A 794 -39.50 25.77 16.55
CA LEU A 794 -39.29 26.88 17.49
C LEU A 794 -38.26 26.56 18.59
N ARG A 795 -37.83 25.30 18.71
CA ARG A 795 -36.90 24.81 19.73
C ARG A 795 -35.86 23.88 19.09
N ALA A 796 -34.60 24.14 19.40
CA ALA A 796 -33.41 23.42 18.97
C ALA A 796 -32.35 23.47 20.09
N THR A 797 -32.70 22.93 21.26
CA THR A 797 -31.95 23.11 22.50
C THR A 797 -31.04 21.93 22.80
N GLY A 798 -29.84 22.16 23.33
CA GLY A 798 -28.91 21.08 23.68
C GLY A 798 -28.21 20.45 22.46
N LEU A 799 -28.20 21.12 21.31
CA LEU A 799 -27.66 20.59 20.05
C LEU A 799 -26.23 21.06 19.78
N GLN A 800 -25.52 20.38 18.89
CA GLN A 800 -24.27 20.88 18.31
C GLN A 800 -24.54 21.37 16.89
N LEU A 801 -24.34 22.67 16.67
CA LEU A 801 -24.71 23.38 15.46
C LEU A 801 -23.43 24.02 14.87
N GLU A 802 -23.10 23.76 13.61
CA GLU A 802 -21.98 24.42 12.95
C GLU A 802 -22.34 25.83 12.50
N LYS A 803 -23.37 25.99 11.67
CA LYS A 803 -23.60 27.24 10.95
C LYS A 803 -25.08 27.59 10.86
N ILE A 804 -25.50 28.52 11.71
CA ILE A 804 -26.88 28.98 11.77
C ILE A 804 -27.02 30.31 11.03
N ARG A 805 -27.72 30.29 9.91
CA ARG A 805 -28.15 31.51 9.18
C ARG A 805 -29.66 31.57 9.20
N LEU A 806 -30.19 32.66 9.76
CA LEU A 806 -31.63 32.83 9.92
C LEU A 806 -32.20 33.79 8.87
N ALA A 807 -33.44 33.54 8.45
CA ALA A 807 -34.21 34.42 7.58
C ALA A 807 -34.68 35.67 8.33
N ARG A 808 -34.91 36.77 7.60
CA ARG A 808 -35.39 38.04 8.19
C ARG A 808 -36.80 37.92 8.77
N THR A 809 -37.65 37.12 8.14
CA THR A 809 -39.08 36.97 8.46
C THR A 809 -39.48 35.49 8.41
N GLY A 810 -40.70 35.15 8.81
CA GLY A 810 -41.23 33.78 8.76
C GLY A 810 -41.20 33.03 10.10
N TRP A 811 -40.71 33.67 11.17
CA TRP A 811 -40.64 33.11 12.52
C TRP A 811 -40.70 34.23 13.57
N SER A 812 -41.06 33.91 14.81
CA SER A 812 -41.28 34.89 15.89
C SER A 812 -40.37 34.68 17.11
N SER A 813 -40.03 33.43 17.40
CA SER A 813 -39.15 33.06 18.50
C SER A 813 -38.39 31.77 18.18
N LEU A 814 -37.16 31.66 18.64
CA LEU A 814 -36.32 30.48 18.51
C LEU A 814 -35.58 30.23 19.83
N ASP A 815 -35.69 29.03 20.38
CA ASP A 815 -34.93 28.60 21.55
C ASP A 815 -33.81 27.66 21.14
N ILE A 816 -32.56 28.13 21.21
CA ILE A 816 -31.32 27.38 20.97
C ILE A 816 -30.46 27.35 22.25
N SER A 817 -31.11 27.39 23.41
CA SER A 817 -30.46 27.28 24.71
C SER A 817 -29.75 25.94 24.91
N ARG A 818 -28.70 25.94 25.75
CA ARG A 818 -27.86 24.77 26.07
C ARG A 818 -27.12 24.16 24.87
N SER A 819 -27.06 24.86 23.73
CA SER A 819 -26.45 24.36 22.49
C SER A 819 -24.99 24.82 22.34
N THR A 820 -24.20 24.09 21.55
CA THR A 820 -22.87 24.52 21.09
C THR A 820 -22.99 24.97 19.64
N ILE A 821 -22.58 26.20 19.33
CA ILE A 821 -22.79 26.83 18.04
C ILE A 821 -21.46 27.38 17.52
N SER A 822 -20.98 26.92 16.36
CA SER A 822 -19.72 27.44 15.80
C SER A 822 -19.92 28.84 15.21
N GLU A 823 -20.94 29.04 14.37
CA GLU A 823 -21.25 30.34 13.77
C GLU A 823 -22.75 30.67 13.85
N LEU A 824 -23.10 31.78 14.50
CA LEU A 824 -24.47 32.31 14.56
C LEU A 824 -24.57 33.63 13.79
N PHE A 825 -25.32 33.63 12.68
CA PHE A 825 -25.58 34.82 11.87
C PHE A 825 -27.01 35.32 12.08
N ILE A 826 -27.12 36.53 12.64
CA ILE A 826 -28.40 37.20 12.83
C ILE A 826 -28.60 38.19 11.67
N PRO A 827 -29.68 38.03 10.87
CA PRO A 827 -29.93 38.92 9.74
C PRO A 827 -30.34 40.32 10.24
N PRO A 828 -30.07 41.37 9.44
CA PRO A 828 -30.52 42.72 9.76
C PRO A 828 -32.06 42.80 9.74
N GLU A 829 -32.62 43.63 10.61
CA GLU A 829 -34.05 43.96 10.67
C GLU A 829 -34.99 42.82 11.06
N SER A 830 -34.47 41.75 11.69
CA SER A 830 -35.33 40.71 12.28
C SER A 830 -36.13 41.26 13.48
N THR A 831 -37.41 40.91 13.55
CA THR A 831 -38.29 41.21 14.69
C THR A 831 -38.45 40.03 15.65
N ALA A 832 -37.80 38.90 15.35
CA ALA A 832 -37.92 37.67 16.11
C ALA A 832 -36.94 37.62 17.29
N THR A 833 -37.26 36.81 18.29
CA THR A 833 -36.44 36.63 19.49
C THR A 833 -35.69 35.29 19.46
N ILE A 834 -34.45 35.27 19.94
CA ILE A 834 -33.59 34.10 20.01
C ILE A 834 -33.11 33.95 21.46
N ASN A 835 -33.41 32.81 22.08
CA ASN A 835 -32.88 32.44 23.39
C ASN A 835 -31.61 31.60 23.20
N VAL A 836 -30.49 32.10 23.72
CA VAL A 836 -29.16 31.43 23.67
C VAL A 836 -28.67 31.04 25.07
N SER A 837 -29.53 31.04 26.08
CA SER A 837 -29.13 30.79 27.48
C SER A 837 -28.35 29.49 27.66
N ASN A 838 -27.27 29.53 28.45
CA ASN A 838 -26.38 28.41 28.72
C ASN A 838 -25.74 27.78 27.45
N SER A 839 -25.67 28.51 26.34
CA SER A 839 -25.05 28.03 25.08
C SER A 839 -23.60 28.51 24.95
N THR A 840 -22.79 27.76 24.18
CA THR A 840 -21.45 28.19 23.76
C THR A 840 -21.51 28.63 22.31
N ILE A 841 -21.07 29.85 22.00
CA ILE A 841 -21.04 30.43 20.65
C ILE A 841 -19.60 30.77 20.29
N GLU A 842 -19.02 30.10 19.29
CA GLU A 842 -17.64 30.38 18.88
C GLU A 842 -17.55 31.71 18.13
N PHE A 843 -18.48 31.99 17.22
CA PHE A 843 -18.55 33.24 16.47
C PHE A 843 -19.99 33.76 16.36
N LEU A 844 -20.23 34.97 16.86
CA LEU A 844 -21.51 35.68 16.77
C LEU A 844 -21.42 36.85 15.78
N SER A 845 -22.19 36.80 14.69
CA SER A 845 -22.25 37.88 13.69
C SER A 845 -23.60 38.56 13.67
N VAL A 846 -23.62 39.88 13.88
CA VAL A 846 -24.84 40.71 13.87
C VAL A 846 -24.63 41.95 13.03
N SER A 847 -25.48 42.19 12.04
CA SER A 847 -25.32 43.31 11.12
C SER A 847 -25.59 44.69 11.75
N THR A 848 -26.39 44.77 12.82
CA THR A 848 -26.82 46.07 13.37
C THR A 848 -26.80 46.08 14.91
N PRO A 849 -25.97 46.93 15.56
CA PRO A 849 -25.81 46.93 17.02
C PRO A 849 -27.11 47.20 17.80
N ASN A 850 -27.96 48.10 17.29
CA ASN A 850 -29.16 48.56 18.01
C ASN A 850 -30.29 47.51 18.10
N GLN A 851 -30.18 46.40 17.36
CA GLN A 851 -31.22 45.37 17.31
C GLN A 851 -30.90 44.16 18.19
N ILE A 852 -29.63 43.96 18.53
CA ILE A 852 -29.16 42.76 19.23
C ILE A 852 -29.86 42.55 20.58
N SER A 853 -30.11 43.62 21.34
CA SER A 853 -30.75 43.57 22.66
C SER A 853 -32.26 43.27 22.61
N ARG A 854 -32.87 43.38 21.42
CA ARG A 854 -34.28 43.00 21.19
C ARG A 854 -34.40 41.58 20.66
N ILE A 855 -33.38 41.12 19.94
CA ILE A 855 -33.36 39.82 19.27
C ILE A 855 -32.80 38.76 20.22
N LEU A 856 -31.61 38.96 20.81
CA LEU A 856 -30.98 37.96 21.66
C LEU A 856 -31.40 38.08 23.12
N SER A 857 -31.66 36.94 23.74
CA SER A 857 -31.93 36.79 25.17
C SER A 857 -31.09 35.65 25.76
N GLY A 858 -30.76 35.75 27.06
CA GLY A 858 -29.96 34.74 27.76
C GLY A 858 -28.44 34.82 27.53
N VAL A 859 -27.96 35.86 26.85
CA VAL A 859 -26.52 36.07 26.54
C VAL A 859 -25.65 36.16 27.80
N ASP A 860 -26.22 36.63 28.91
CA ASP A 860 -25.59 36.69 30.23
C ASP A 860 -25.19 35.33 30.81
N SER A 861 -25.86 34.27 30.35
CA SER A 861 -25.56 32.88 30.72
C SER A 861 -24.84 32.11 29.61
N SER A 862 -24.50 32.75 28.49
CA SER A 862 -23.84 32.12 27.33
C SER A 862 -22.33 32.40 27.32
N ASP A 863 -21.54 31.46 26.78
CA ASP A 863 -20.11 31.66 26.50
C ASP A 863 -19.91 32.08 25.04
N VAL A 864 -19.75 33.37 24.78
CA VAL A 864 -19.45 33.92 23.44
C VAL A 864 -17.94 34.13 23.32
N ARG A 865 -17.29 33.47 22.35
CA ARG A 865 -15.83 33.52 22.21
C ARG A 865 -15.33 34.61 21.28
N SER A 866 -16.08 34.92 20.24
CA SER A 866 -15.78 36.01 19.31
C SER A 866 -17.07 36.61 18.76
N LEU A 867 -17.04 37.91 18.44
CA LEU A 867 -18.18 38.61 17.86
C LEU A 867 -17.78 39.60 16.77
N HIS A 868 -18.71 39.79 15.84
CA HIS A 868 -18.67 40.81 14.81
C HIS A 868 -20.02 41.53 14.77
N ILE A 869 -20.04 42.80 15.19
CA ILE A 869 -21.26 43.59 15.31
C ILE A 869 -21.08 44.92 14.56
N GLY A 870 -21.76 45.08 13.43
CA GLY A 870 -21.53 46.21 12.53
C GLY A 870 -20.07 46.25 12.07
N ASP A 871 -19.36 47.35 12.36
CA ASP A 871 -17.93 47.51 12.06
C ASP A 871 -17.00 47.07 13.22
N ARG A 872 -17.57 46.58 14.34
CA ARG A 872 -16.81 46.20 15.53
C ARG A 872 -16.53 44.70 15.52
N PHE A 873 -15.25 44.33 15.52
CA PHE A 873 -14.79 42.95 15.70
C PHE A 873 -14.11 42.79 17.06
N ALA A 874 -14.38 41.69 17.75
CA ALA A 874 -13.71 41.31 18.99
C ALA A 874 -13.49 39.79 19.04
N ASP A 875 -12.26 39.37 19.30
CA ASP A 875 -11.81 37.97 19.28
C ASP A 875 -11.14 37.51 20.59
N ASN A 876 -11.00 38.41 21.56
CA ASN A 876 -10.57 38.09 22.92
C ASN A 876 -11.72 38.31 23.92
N LEU A 877 -11.69 37.54 25.02
CA LEU A 877 -12.80 37.48 25.99
C LEU A 877 -13.09 38.84 26.62
N SER A 878 -12.06 39.66 26.87
CA SER A 878 -12.20 40.99 27.45
C SER A 878 -12.94 41.94 26.51
N ASP A 879 -12.52 42.02 25.25
CA ASP A 879 -13.13 42.89 24.25
C ASP A 879 -14.54 42.42 23.85
N VAL A 880 -14.76 41.10 23.79
CA VAL A 880 -16.07 40.49 23.60
C VAL A 880 -17.00 40.91 24.74
N ARG A 881 -16.54 40.78 26.00
CA ARG A 881 -17.31 41.20 27.16
C ARG A 881 -17.64 42.69 27.13
N ILE A 882 -16.65 43.55 26.88
CA ILE A 882 -16.86 45.01 26.79
C ILE A 882 -17.89 45.32 25.71
N ALA A 883 -17.81 44.67 24.55
CA ALA A 883 -18.78 44.86 23.48
C ALA A 883 -20.20 44.43 23.90
N LEU A 884 -20.34 43.30 24.59
CA LEU A 884 -21.63 42.84 25.12
C LEU A 884 -22.18 43.75 26.24
N GLU A 885 -21.30 44.30 27.10
CA GLU A 885 -21.65 45.28 28.15
C GLU A 885 -22.13 46.60 27.54
N ASP A 886 -21.42 47.13 26.54
CA ASP A 886 -21.77 48.37 25.83
C ASP A 886 -23.17 48.27 25.19
N LEU A 887 -23.53 47.06 24.73
CA LEU A 887 -24.82 46.74 24.13
C LEU A 887 -25.90 46.37 25.16
N ARG A 888 -25.57 46.42 26.46
CA ARG A 888 -26.45 46.07 27.59
C ARG A 888 -27.01 44.65 27.54
N LEU A 889 -26.29 43.73 26.90
CA LEU A 889 -26.64 42.31 26.86
C LEU A 889 -26.21 41.57 28.14
N ILE A 890 -25.17 42.08 28.81
CA ILE A 890 -24.68 41.56 30.08
C ILE A 890 -24.54 42.70 31.10
N SER A 891 -24.70 42.36 32.38
CA SER A 891 -24.63 43.35 33.46
C SER A 891 -23.19 43.68 33.81
N ARG A 892 -22.87 44.98 33.84
CA ARG A 892 -21.56 45.49 34.29
C ARG A 892 -21.43 45.31 35.82
N PRO A 893 -20.56 44.43 36.33
CA PRO A 893 -20.39 44.29 37.78
C PRO A 893 -19.81 45.59 38.36
N LYS A 894 -20.33 46.03 39.52
CA LYS A 894 -19.92 47.30 40.17
C LYS A 894 -18.44 47.34 40.65
N ALA A 895 -17.68 46.25 40.55
CA ALA A 895 -16.29 46.15 41.02
C ALA A 895 -15.31 45.97 39.84
N LEU A 896 -14.97 47.06 39.16
CA LEU A 896 -14.27 47.06 37.87
C LEU A 896 -12.73 47.18 37.96
N ARG A 897 -12.11 46.90 39.11
CA ARG A 897 -10.63 46.89 39.22
C ARG A 897 -9.99 45.60 39.70
N ASP A 898 -10.75 44.69 40.34
CA ASP A 898 -10.19 43.42 40.85
C ASP A 898 -10.59 42.18 40.02
N ASN A 899 -11.53 42.28 39.07
CA ASN A 899 -12.06 41.12 38.33
C ASN A 899 -11.37 40.80 36.98
N ALA A 900 -10.60 41.74 36.40
CA ALA A 900 -9.98 41.50 35.08
C ALA A 900 -8.98 40.34 35.13
N SER A 901 -8.12 40.29 36.15
CA SER A 901 -7.17 39.20 36.36
C SER A 901 -7.86 37.88 36.70
N CYS A 902 -9.01 37.92 37.39
CA CYS A 902 -9.79 36.71 37.70
C CYS A 902 -10.46 36.11 36.46
N GLU A 903 -10.94 36.96 35.54
CA GLU A 903 -11.53 36.52 34.27
C GLU A 903 -10.49 36.01 33.28
N GLN A 904 -9.33 36.66 33.21
CA GLN A 904 -8.19 36.16 32.44
C GLN A 904 -7.70 34.82 32.99
N ALA A 905 -7.59 34.67 34.32
CA ALA A 905 -7.25 33.40 34.94
C ALA A 905 -8.27 32.29 34.61
N LYS A 906 -9.58 32.58 34.64
CA LYS A 906 -10.63 31.64 34.20
C LYS A 906 -10.49 31.29 32.72
N GLY A 907 -10.16 32.26 31.87
CA GLY A 907 -9.88 32.04 30.45
C GLY A 907 -8.68 31.11 30.22
N PHE A 908 -7.58 31.33 30.95
CA PHE A 908 -6.39 30.49 30.89
C PHE A 908 -6.68 29.06 31.37
N ILE A 909 -7.34 28.91 32.53
CA ILE A 909 -7.72 27.58 33.06
C ILE A 909 -8.67 26.87 32.10
N GLY A 910 -9.66 27.58 31.52
CA GLY A 910 -10.58 27.01 30.53
C GLY A 910 -9.86 26.48 29.29
N ARG A 911 -8.88 27.24 28.75
CA ARG A 911 -8.05 26.80 27.62
C ARG A 911 -7.18 25.60 27.97
N LEU A 912 -6.64 25.55 29.19
CA LEU A 912 -5.81 24.44 29.70
C LEU A 912 -6.63 23.18 29.96
N THR A 913 -7.85 23.31 30.49
CA THR A 913 -8.74 22.18 30.86
C THR A 913 -9.20 21.39 29.63
N ARG A 914 -9.39 22.06 28.49
CA ARG A 914 -9.71 21.40 27.20
C ARG A 914 -8.58 20.49 26.69
N ARG A 915 -7.40 20.53 27.31
CA ARG A 915 -6.18 19.82 26.90
C ARG A 915 -5.48 19.18 28.10
N SER A 916 -6.25 18.63 29.03
CA SER A 916 -5.76 18.07 30.31
C SER A 916 -4.70 16.95 30.16
N GLU A 917 -4.63 16.29 29.00
CA GLU A 917 -3.69 15.19 28.74
C GLU A 917 -2.27 15.65 28.38
N THR A 918 -2.07 16.93 28.05
CA THR A 918 -0.77 17.43 27.56
C THR A 918 -0.02 18.25 28.63
N PRO A 919 1.24 17.92 28.94
CA PRO A 919 2.03 18.68 29.91
C PRO A 919 2.38 20.08 29.38
N VAL A 920 2.15 21.12 30.20
CA VAL A 920 2.55 22.50 29.89
C VAL A 920 4.04 22.65 30.19
N VAL A 921 4.84 22.86 29.14
CA VAL A 921 6.29 23.08 29.24
C VAL A 921 6.60 24.53 28.90
N LEU A 922 7.33 25.20 29.79
CA LEU A 922 7.69 26.60 29.71
C LEU A 922 9.21 26.76 29.78
N ASP A 923 9.73 27.84 29.21
CA ASP A 923 11.10 28.25 29.49
C ASP A 923 11.22 28.68 30.96
N ARG A 924 12.36 28.36 31.59
CA ARG A 924 12.58 28.61 33.00
C ARG A 924 12.72 30.09 33.33
N ASP A 925 13.22 30.89 32.39
CA ASP A 925 13.64 32.26 32.67
C ASP A 925 12.51 33.28 32.43
N ASP A 926 11.62 33.03 31.46
CA ASP A 926 10.55 33.96 31.09
C ASP A 926 9.14 33.34 31.08
N TYR A 927 9.00 32.04 31.39
CA TYR A 927 7.73 31.30 31.30
C TYR A 927 7.04 31.37 29.93
N SER A 928 7.81 31.66 28.86
CA SER A 928 7.33 31.56 27.49
C SER A 928 7.11 30.10 27.12
N ALA A 929 6.12 29.86 26.26
CA ALA A 929 5.81 28.50 25.81
C ALA A 929 6.58 28.20 24.52
N ASP A 930 7.35 27.11 24.54
CA ASP A 930 8.11 26.62 23.37
C ASP A 930 7.26 25.72 22.44
N ASP A 931 6.02 25.42 22.82
CA ASP A 931 5.06 24.69 21.97
C ASP A 931 4.26 25.68 21.11
N GLN A 932 4.32 25.51 19.78
CA GLN A 932 3.51 26.29 18.83
C GLN A 932 2.00 26.25 19.15
N ARG A 933 1.52 25.21 19.84
CA ARG A 933 0.13 25.04 20.28
C ARG A 933 -0.27 25.93 21.46
N LEU A 934 0.71 26.50 22.15
CA LEU A 934 0.58 27.49 23.22
C LEU A 934 0.96 28.91 22.74
N SER A 935 1.04 29.13 21.43
CA SER A 935 1.37 30.43 20.81
C SER A 935 0.46 31.58 21.22
N TRP A 936 -0.74 31.31 21.72
CA TRP A 936 -1.62 32.34 22.29
C TRP A 936 -1.04 32.98 23.56
N ILE A 937 -0.12 32.31 24.27
CA ILE A 937 0.60 32.85 25.42
C ILE A 937 1.59 33.94 25.00
N THR A 938 2.14 33.86 23.79
CA THR A 938 3.20 34.75 23.30
C THR A 938 2.71 36.00 22.57
N HIS A 939 1.44 36.09 22.17
CA HIS A 939 1.01 37.09 21.17
C HIS A 939 0.19 38.29 21.67
N ALA A 940 -0.25 38.36 22.94
CA ALA A 940 -0.92 39.56 23.47
C ALA A 940 -0.98 39.68 25.01
N GLU A 941 -0.71 38.59 25.76
CA GLU A 941 -1.04 38.51 27.20
C GLU A 941 0.11 37.96 28.05
N HIS A 942 1.36 38.02 27.57
CA HIS A 942 2.51 37.40 28.25
C HIS A 942 2.71 37.88 29.69
N ASP A 943 2.56 39.19 29.94
CA ASP A 943 2.70 39.75 31.29
C ASP A 943 1.61 39.24 32.26
N GLU A 944 0.37 39.06 31.77
CA GLU A 944 -0.74 38.52 32.57
C GLU A 944 -0.61 37.00 32.76
N TRP A 945 -0.05 36.30 31.78
CA TRP A 945 0.30 34.89 31.89
C TRP A 945 1.38 34.65 32.95
N VAL A 946 2.44 35.45 32.97
CA VAL A 946 3.50 35.36 34.01
C VAL A 946 2.90 35.59 35.40
N LYS A 947 2.06 36.62 35.56
CA LYS A 947 1.34 36.88 36.82
C LYS A 947 0.44 35.71 37.23
N PHE A 948 -0.24 35.08 36.28
CA PHE A 948 -1.07 33.90 36.53
C PHE A 948 -0.25 32.68 36.98
N VAL A 949 0.86 32.38 36.31
CA VAL A 949 1.76 31.27 36.70
C VAL A 949 2.38 31.52 38.08
N ASP A 950 2.79 32.75 38.36
CA ASP A 950 3.28 33.13 39.67
C ASP A 950 2.19 33.04 40.74
N ALA A 951 0.96 33.43 40.45
CA ALA A 951 -0.17 33.28 41.37
C ALA A 951 -0.47 31.80 41.68
N LEU A 952 -0.42 30.92 40.68
CA LEU A 952 -0.58 29.46 40.88
C LEU A 952 0.53 28.87 41.75
N LYS A 953 1.77 29.35 41.59
CA LYS A 953 2.91 28.94 42.40
C LYS A 953 2.82 29.43 43.84
N HIS A 954 2.49 30.71 44.04
CA HIS A 954 2.37 31.31 45.38
C HIS A 954 1.19 30.74 46.18
N SER A 955 0.09 30.41 45.51
CA SER A 955 -1.07 29.77 46.13
C SER A 955 -0.86 28.28 46.41
N GLY A 956 0.26 27.69 45.95
CA GLY A 956 0.52 26.26 46.09
C GLY A 956 -0.38 25.38 45.21
N MET A 957 -1.07 25.95 44.23
CA MET A 957 -1.93 25.22 43.29
C MET A 957 -1.14 24.55 42.16
N ALA A 958 0.06 25.04 41.86
CA ALA A 958 1.00 24.42 40.93
C ALA A 958 2.45 24.50 41.42
N ARG A 959 3.30 23.62 40.89
CA ARG A 959 4.76 23.64 41.08
C ARG A 959 5.47 23.52 39.73
N LEU A 960 6.69 24.06 39.67
CA LEU A 960 7.55 23.95 38.50
C LEU A 960 8.50 22.76 38.70
N GLU A 961 8.41 21.77 37.81
CA GLU A 961 9.29 20.60 37.79
C GLU A 961 10.35 20.78 36.70
N ALA A 962 11.61 20.48 37.02
CA ALA A 962 12.68 20.56 36.03
C ALA A 962 12.47 19.56 34.90
N PHE A 963 12.55 20.01 33.65
CA PHE A 963 12.35 19.18 32.47
C PHE A 963 13.63 19.11 31.63
N SER A 964 14.17 17.90 31.46
CA SER A 964 15.45 17.72 30.76
C SER A 964 15.22 17.63 29.24
N ALA A 965 15.46 18.74 28.54
CA ALA A 965 15.39 18.84 27.08
C ALA A 965 16.66 19.47 26.50
N SER A 966 16.96 19.21 25.23
CA SER A 966 18.05 19.89 24.51
C SER A 966 17.66 21.34 24.22
N GLY A 967 18.40 22.33 24.76
CA GLY A 967 18.13 23.76 24.55
C GLY A 967 18.24 24.59 25.83
N SER A 968 17.51 25.71 25.89
CA SER A 968 17.33 26.52 27.12
C SER A 968 16.74 25.67 28.25
N ALA A 969 16.97 26.09 29.50
CA ALA A 969 16.47 25.37 30.66
C ALA A 969 14.93 25.43 30.68
N LYS A 970 14.27 24.26 30.69
CA LYS A 970 12.81 24.17 30.65
C LYS A 970 12.24 23.65 31.96
N VAL A 971 11.02 24.09 32.25
CA VAL A 971 10.24 23.66 33.40
C VAL A 971 8.86 23.19 32.95
N ARG A 972 8.36 22.15 33.60
CA ARG A 972 6.99 21.68 33.46
C ARG A 972 6.13 22.26 34.57
N LEU A 973 4.99 22.85 34.22
CA LEU A 973 3.99 23.29 35.18
C LEU A 973 3.14 22.08 35.61
N ALA A 974 3.31 21.64 36.86
CA ALA A 974 2.59 20.52 37.45
C ALA A 974 1.55 21.03 38.45
N TYR A 975 0.27 20.69 38.22
CA TYR A 975 -0.84 21.12 39.06
C TYR A 975 -1.04 20.16 40.25
N ASN A 976 -1.30 20.70 41.44
CA ASN A 976 -1.56 19.92 42.65
C ASN A 976 -3.03 19.47 42.78
N LYS A 977 -3.91 20.00 41.93
CA LYS A 977 -5.32 19.60 41.76
C LYS A 977 -5.66 19.49 40.27
N PRO A 978 -6.69 18.72 39.90
CA PRO A 978 -7.23 18.72 38.54
C PRO A 978 -7.57 20.16 38.09
N LEU A 979 -7.24 20.50 36.84
CA LEU A 979 -7.47 21.84 36.28
C LEU A 979 -8.94 22.31 36.38
N ALA A 980 -9.89 21.38 36.31
CA ALA A 980 -11.31 21.68 36.46
C ALA A 980 -11.68 22.14 37.88
N GLU A 981 -11.06 21.59 38.92
CA GLU A 981 -11.28 22.00 40.31
C GLU A 981 -10.70 23.39 40.62
N LEU A 982 -9.73 23.84 39.80
CA LEU A 982 -9.15 25.18 39.92
C LEU A 982 -10.10 26.29 39.44
N LEU A 983 -11.20 25.95 38.74
CA LEU A 983 -12.24 26.93 38.37
C LEU A 983 -13.20 27.25 39.52
N GLU A 984 -13.26 26.38 40.54
CA GLU A 984 -14.17 26.50 41.69
C GLU A 984 -13.51 27.18 42.92
N THR A 985 -12.18 27.12 43.00
CA THR A 985 -11.33 27.80 44.02
C THR A 985 -10.85 29.16 43.55
#